data_AF-A0A3C1H907-F1
#
_entry.id   AF-A0A3C1H907-F1
#
_cell.length_a   1.000
_cell.length_b   1.000
_cell.length_c   1.000
_cell.angle_alpha   90.00
_cell.angle_beta   90.00
_cell.angle_gamma   90.00
#
_symmetry.space_group_name_H-M   'P 1'
#
loop_
_entity.id
_entity.type
_entity.pdbx_description
1 polymer ?
#
loop_
_entity_poly.entity_id
_entity_poly.type
_entity_poly.pdbx_seq_one_letter_code
_entity_poly.pdbx_strand_id
1 'polypeptide(L)'
;MLLIAAWLSLGARPASAQSLVSSTADSGQGSLRAIAAGASAGVTIRFAPELSGQAIVLTSGQLLLSKDVTIDAASLPAGIRIDGNHSSRIFEVASGVTTVMSGLTLVNGRASAGGAILNQGNVTLNRCTLARNAATSGGGGGGLYNKLGMATLNECTVTENSATAGGGLFNLSGGNPIVLNQCTVSGNTAASGGGVDAFNLGPADISTLSLFNTILAGNTATSGSDVTGISISKSGVNIVGGDPILASLDNHGGPTPTMPPLPGSPAINAGDDSASTLFTIDQRGFPRRSGSHVDVGAVELQSPVVTTAADSGPGSLRTVATQPMEMGGAIGFAPSLSGQTILLTSGEITLGGTMGIDASALPAGVTVSALNTSRIFNVAGGANVMLHSLTLARGSTPNSGGAIYTAAGSTLRLVRCTVTGSTALEGGALLNDGVLQAENCTFSGNNGGYGGALQCRAPATLVNCTVASNNASWGGGIFNKYSTLTMNNSIIANNTALFDGGDILNQLAALVYVNVNLVRSVAVDRPSAPDAGPAPLGGDPLLAPLGSYGGPTPTMPPLLGSPAIDAGGPGTLATDQRGLPRVLGPAPDLGAAEYALDDPTVTTAADTGPGSLRYAVVYSRPGATVSFASDLSGATVGLTNGTLLLDRDVALDASSLVQRLRIDGMGKRLFQVP
;
A
#
# COMPACT_ATOMS: atom_id res chain seq x y z
N MET A 1 -61.54 -38.69 39.98
CA MET A 1 -61.86 -37.45 40.74
C MET A 1 -60.56 -36.97 41.36
N LEU A 2 -60.08 -35.75 41.22
CA LEU A 2 -60.62 -34.50 40.70
C LEU A 2 -59.41 -33.62 40.31
N LEU A 3 -59.55 -32.83 39.24
CA LEU A 3 -58.64 -31.75 38.85
C LEU A 3 -58.51 -30.69 39.97
N ILE A 4 -57.36 -30.04 40.06
CA ILE A 4 -57.27 -28.59 40.32
C ILE A 4 -56.30 -27.98 39.31
N ALA A 5 -56.75 -26.90 38.67
CA ALA A 5 -56.08 -26.17 37.61
C ALA A 5 -55.68 -24.76 38.07
N ALA A 6 -54.59 -24.27 37.47
CA ALA A 6 -54.21 -22.89 37.16
C ALA A 6 -53.81 -21.92 38.31
N TRP A 7 -52.68 -21.22 38.17
CA TRP A 7 -52.62 -19.92 37.48
C TRP A 7 -51.18 -19.47 37.11
N LEU A 8 -51.14 -18.73 36.00
CA LEU A 8 -50.09 -18.05 35.23
C LEU A 8 -48.79 -17.58 35.92
N SER A 9 -47.67 -17.72 35.18
CA SER A 9 -46.79 -16.56 34.92
C SER A 9 -46.44 -16.50 33.42
N LEU A 10 -47.05 -15.53 32.72
CA LEU A 10 -46.52 -15.02 31.45
C LEU A 10 -45.27 -14.20 31.79
N GLY A 11 -44.12 -14.84 31.82
CA GLY A 11 -42.84 -14.15 31.72
C GLY A 11 -42.60 -13.79 30.26
N ALA A 12 -42.70 -12.51 29.92
CA ALA A 12 -42.20 -12.00 28.65
C ALA A 12 -40.73 -12.42 28.51
N ARG A 13 -40.45 -13.33 27.57
CA ARG A 13 -39.07 -13.61 27.16
C ARG A 13 -38.50 -12.30 26.61
N PRO A 14 -37.26 -11.91 26.95
CA PRO A 14 -36.66 -10.72 26.37
C PRO A 14 -36.68 -10.88 24.85
N ALA A 15 -37.18 -9.87 24.14
CA ALA A 15 -37.32 -9.84 22.68
C ALA A 15 -36.00 -10.14 21.92
N SER A 16 -34.86 -10.09 22.63
CA SER A 16 -33.52 -10.35 22.11
C SER A 16 -33.24 -11.80 21.67
N ALA A 17 -33.94 -12.82 22.20
CA ALA A 17 -33.62 -14.23 21.90
C ALA A 17 -34.38 -14.80 20.68
N GLN A 18 -35.40 -14.11 20.17
CA GLN A 18 -36.28 -14.61 19.09
C GLN A 18 -35.84 -14.21 17.67
N SER A 19 -34.82 -13.37 17.53
CA SER A 19 -34.29 -12.92 16.24
C SER A 19 -32.82 -13.30 16.04
N LEU A 20 -32.34 -14.30 16.77
CA LEU A 20 -30.97 -14.81 16.67
C LEU A 20 -30.96 -16.18 15.99
N VAL A 21 -30.23 -16.29 14.89
CA VAL A 21 -29.88 -17.56 14.26
C VAL A 21 -28.70 -18.16 15.01
N SER A 22 -28.88 -19.35 15.56
CA SER A 22 -27.88 -20.04 16.39
C SER A 22 -27.56 -21.45 15.88
N SER A 23 -28.04 -21.81 14.70
CA SER A 23 -27.82 -23.12 14.09
C SER A 23 -27.68 -23.02 12.58
N THR A 24 -26.83 -23.87 12.02
CA THR A 24 -26.69 -24.08 10.57
C THR A 24 -27.70 -25.07 10.00
N ALA A 25 -28.54 -25.68 10.85
CA ALA A 25 -29.60 -26.55 10.38
C ALA A 25 -30.58 -25.77 9.48
N ASP A 26 -31.05 -26.42 8.42
CA ASP A 26 -32.03 -25.85 7.49
C ASP A 26 -33.40 -25.59 8.15
N SER A 27 -33.75 -26.37 9.17
CA SER A 27 -35.02 -26.25 9.88
C SER A 27 -34.86 -26.56 11.37
N GLY A 28 -35.94 -26.36 12.13
CA GLY A 28 -35.93 -26.54 13.59
C GLY A 28 -35.53 -25.27 14.34
N GLN A 29 -35.56 -25.34 15.67
CA GLN A 29 -35.29 -24.20 16.54
C GLN A 29 -33.89 -23.61 16.30
N GLY A 30 -33.78 -22.28 16.21
CA GLY A 30 -32.51 -21.58 16.01
C GLY A 30 -32.02 -21.55 14.56
N SER A 31 -32.66 -22.26 13.62
CA SER A 31 -32.39 -22.16 12.18
C SER A 31 -32.83 -20.80 11.61
N LEU A 32 -32.16 -20.32 10.57
CA LEU A 32 -32.57 -19.12 9.85
C LEU A 32 -34.04 -19.21 9.37
N ARG A 33 -34.46 -20.38 8.91
CA ARG A 33 -35.84 -20.64 8.48
C ARG A 33 -36.87 -20.42 9.59
N ALA A 34 -36.64 -21.03 10.76
CA ALA A 34 -37.57 -20.89 11.88
C ALA A 34 -37.59 -19.46 12.42
N ILE A 35 -36.43 -18.81 12.49
CA ILE A 35 -36.30 -17.44 12.97
C ILE A 35 -36.97 -16.45 12.01
N ALA A 36 -36.76 -16.59 10.69
CA ALA A 36 -37.39 -15.73 9.68
C ALA A 36 -38.93 -15.89 9.65
N ALA A 37 -39.45 -17.12 9.76
CA ALA A 37 -40.89 -17.35 9.80
C ALA A 37 -41.53 -16.78 11.08
N GLY A 38 -40.86 -16.95 12.22
CA GLY A 38 -41.31 -16.48 13.54
C GLY A 38 -41.08 -14.99 13.80
N ALA A 39 -40.26 -14.31 13.00
CA ALA A 39 -39.94 -12.91 13.15
C ALA A 39 -41.19 -12.01 13.11
N SER A 40 -41.17 -10.94 13.91
CA SER A 40 -42.12 -9.84 13.77
C SER A 40 -41.66 -8.91 12.63
N ALA A 41 -42.59 -8.18 12.00
CA ALA A 41 -42.20 -7.18 11.00
C ALA A 41 -41.32 -6.09 11.63
N GLY A 42 -40.34 -5.61 10.87
CA GLY A 42 -39.36 -4.58 11.26
C GLY A 42 -38.16 -5.08 12.06
N VAL A 43 -38.07 -6.36 12.41
CA VAL A 43 -36.95 -6.85 13.25
C VAL A 43 -35.67 -7.08 12.45
N THR A 44 -34.54 -6.97 13.13
CA THR A 44 -33.23 -7.42 12.63
C THR A 44 -32.93 -8.83 13.12
N ILE A 45 -32.85 -9.76 12.18
CA ILE A 45 -32.36 -11.12 12.38
C ILE A 45 -30.84 -11.08 12.32
N ARG A 46 -30.18 -11.53 13.40
CA ARG A 46 -28.71 -11.61 13.52
C ARG A 46 -28.26 -13.05 13.61
N PHE A 47 -26.97 -13.26 13.42
CA PHE A 47 -26.34 -14.57 13.56
C PHE A 47 -25.48 -14.61 14.80
N ALA A 48 -25.47 -15.76 15.47
CA ALA A 48 -24.61 -15.99 16.60
C ALA A 48 -23.14 -16.08 16.13
N PRO A 49 -22.16 -15.51 16.88
CA PRO A 49 -20.77 -15.41 16.44
C PRO A 49 -20.13 -16.75 16.06
N GLU A 50 -20.55 -17.85 16.70
CA GLU A 50 -20.09 -19.20 16.42
C GLU A 50 -20.39 -19.67 15.00
N LEU A 51 -21.35 -19.04 14.30
CA LEU A 51 -21.68 -19.37 12.91
C LEU A 51 -20.74 -18.70 11.89
N SER A 52 -19.80 -17.87 12.33
CA SER A 52 -18.82 -17.22 11.46
C SER A 52 -18.01 -18.25 10.66
N GLY A 53 -18.00 -18.13 9.34
CA GLY A 53 -17.31 -19.04 8.41
C GLY A 53 -18.06 -20.33 8.11
N GLN A 54 -19.28 -20.52 8.66
CA GLN A 54 -20.08 -21.72 8.43
C GLN A 54 -21.04 -21.58 7.22
N ALA A 55 -21.70 -22.68 6.87
CA ALA A 55 -22.71 -22.74 5.82
C ALA A 55 -24.05 -23.28 6.33
N ILE A 56 -25.14 -22.61 5.95
CA ILE A 56 -26.52 -23.10 6.08
C ILE A 56 -26.91 -23.71 4.73
N VAL A 57 -27.01 -25.04 4.68
CA VAL A 57 -27.35 -25.77 3.46
C VAL A 57 -28.85 -26.04 3.42
N LEU A 58 -29.54 -25.53 2.41
CA LEU A 58 -31.00 -25.68 2.27
C LEU A 58 -31.35 -27.04 1.67
N THR A 59 -32.23 -27.78 2.34
CA THR A 59 -32.71 -29.10 1.88
C THR A 59 -34.25 -29.18 1.84
N SER A 60 -34.93 -28.24 2.49
CA SER A 60 -36.39 -28.16 2.63
C SER A 60 -37.00 -27.05 1.77
N GLY A 61 -36.31 -26.68 0.68
CA GLY A 61 -36.73 -25.63 -0.24
C GLY A 61 -36.30 -24.23 0.17
N GLN A 62 -36.89 -23.21 -0.45
CA GLN A 62 -36.48 -21.82 -0.32
C GLN A 62 -36.89 -21.19 1.02
N LEU A 63 -36.22 -20.12 1.41
CA LEU A 63 -36.58 -19.27 2.54
C LEU A 63 -37.55 -18.18 2.07
N LEU A 64 -38.82 -18.31 2.43
CA LEU A 64 -39.85 -17.30 2.13
C LEU A 64 -39.81 -16.18 3.17
N LEU A 65 -39.64 -14.94 2.70
CA LEU A 65 -39.71 -13.72 3.49
C LEU A 65 -41.07 -13.05 3.23
N SER A 66 -41.98 -13.22 4.19
CA SER A 66 -43.37 -12.72 4.12
C SER A 66 -43.63 -11.49 4.99
N LYS A 67 -42.59 -10.96 5.64
CA LYS A 67 -42.65 -9.81 6.55
C LYS A 67 -41.40 -8.97 6.35
N ASP A 68 -41.54 -7.68 6.61
CA ASP A 68 -40.40 -6.76 6.56
C ASP A 68 -39.37 -7.18 7.60
N VAL A 69 -38.16 -7.54 7.18
CA VAL A 69 -37.09 -7.96 8.07
C VAL A 69 -35.74 -7.51 7.53
N THR A 70 -34.81 -7.25 8.44
CA THR A 70 -33.39 -7.13 8.11
C THR A 70 -32.69 -8.43 8.48
N ILE A 71 -31.89 -9.01 7.59
CA ILE A 71 -31.02 -10.16 7.87
C ILE A 71 -29.58 -9.64 7.85
N ASP A 72 -28.95 -9.56 9.01
CA ASP A 72 -27.66 -8.91 9.18
C ASP A 72 -26.59 -9.90 9.66
N ALA A 73 -25.68 -10.24 8.75
CA ALA A 73 -24.49 -11.03 9.00
C ALA A 73 -23.20 -10.18 8.97
N ALA A 74 -23.29 -8.85 8.86
CA ALA A 74 -22.12 -8.00 8.69
C ALA A 74 -21.15 -8.01 9.88
N SER A 75 -21.60 -8.47 11.06
CA SER A 75 -20.77 -8.65 12.25
C SER A 75 -20.01 -9.98 12.30
N LEU A 76 -20.23 -10.90 11.36
CA LEU A 76 -19.49 -12.16 11.30
C LEU A 76 -18.17 -11.95 10.52
N PRO A 77 -16.99 -12.08 11.17
CA PRO A 77 -15.72 -11.72 10.53
C PRO A 77 -15.36 -12.62 9.34
N ALA A 78 -15.76 -13.89 9.36
CA ALA A 78 -15.62 -14.82 8.22
C ALA A 78 -16.94 -15.05 7.47
N GLY A 79 -17.95 -14.21 7.74
CA GLY A 79 -19.24 -14.27 7.07
C GLY A 79 -20.09 -15.48 7.40
N ILE A 80 -21.13 -15.68 6.59
CA ILE A 80 -21.92 -16.91 6.55
C ILE A 80 -22.40 -17.21 5.13
N ARG A 81 -22.36 -18.49 4.75
CA ARG A 81 -22.85 -18.99 3.47
C ARG A 81 -24.28 -19.50 3.61
N ILE A 82 -25.18 -19.07 2.73
CA ILE A 82 -26.49 -19.69 2.54
C ILE A 82 -26.45 -20.42 1.20
N ASP A 83 -26.47 -21.75 1.25
CA ASP A 83 -26.25 -22.63 0.11
C ASP A 83 -27.58 -23.26 -0.34
N GLY A 84 -28.01 -22.97 -1.57
CA GLY A 84 -29.23 -23.56 -2.16
C GLY A 84 -29.08 -25.02 -2.59
N ASN A 85 -27.91 -25.62 -2.38
CA ASN A 85 -27.58 -27.01 -2.59
C ASN A 85 -27.87 -27.50 -4.02
N HIS A 86 -27.75 -26.60 -5.01
CA HIS A 86 -28.07 -26.82 -6.42
C HIS A 86 -29.49 -27.34 -6.69
N SER A 87 -30.38 -27.23 -5.71
CA SER A 87 -31.68 -27.90 -5.71
C SER A 87 -32.83 -26.97 -5.32
N SER A 88 -32.52 -25.81 -4.73
CA SER A 88 -33.51 -24.85 -4.28
C SER A 88 -33.12 -23.43 -4.64
N ARG A 89 -34.13 -22.60 -4.88
CA ARG A 89 -34.00 -21.15 -4.68
C ARG A 89 -33.55 -20.86 -3.25
N ILE A 90 -32.76 -19.83 -3.03
CA ILE A 90 -32.34 -19.46 -1.66
C ILE A 90 -33.43 -18.65 -0.98
N PHE A 91 -33.78 -17.48 -1.51
CA PHE A 91 -34.79 -16.58 -0.95
C PHE A 91 -35.91 -16.28 -1.95
N GLU A 92 -37.13 -16.16 -1.41
CA GLU A 92 -38.23 -15.46 -2.09
C GLU A 92 -38.72 -14.33 -1.19
N VAL A 93 -38.72 -13.11 -1.73
CA VAL A 93 -39.32 -11.93 -1.09
C VAL A 93 -40.74 -11.80 -1.61
N ALA A 94 -41.73 -11.90 -0.71
CA ALA A 94 -43.13 -11.81 -1.08
C ALA A 94 -43.53 -10.40 -1.53
N SER A 95 -44.63 -10.30 -2.27
CA SER A 95 -45.18 -9.00 -2.69
C SER A 95 -45.57 -8.13 -1.48
N GLY A 96 -45.28 -6.84 -1.57
CA GLY A 96 -45.53 -5.87 -0.50
C GLY A 96 -44.55 -5.93 0.68
N VAL A 97 -43.53 -6.80 0.62
CA VAL A 97 -42.51 -6.93 1.68
C VAL A 97 -41.25 -6.14 1.31
N THR A 98 -40.64 -5.47 2.29
CA THR A 98 -39.32 -4.85 2.17
C THR A 98 -38.30 -5.56 3.04
N THR A 99 -37.21 -6.03 2.43
CA THR A 99 -36.14 -6.72 3.15
C THR A 99 -34.77 -6.11 2.88
N VAL A 100 -33.94 -6.13 3.91
CA VAL A 100 -32.52 -5.75 3.82
C VAL A 100 -31.68 -6.96 4.19
N MET A 101 -30.66 -7.27 3.39
CA MET A 101 -29.72 -8.34 3.68
C MET A 101 -28.29 -7.79 3.63
N SER A 102 -27.52 -8.04 4.68
CA SER A 102 -26.17 -7.51 4.81
C SER A 102 -25.15 -8.62 5.10
N GLY A 103 -24.04 -8.65 4.36
CA GLY A 103 -22.92 -9.56 4.64
C GLY A 103 -23.19 -11.05 4.38
N LEU A 104 -24.10 -11.39 3.46
CA LEU A 104 -24.44 -12.78 3.13
C LEU A 104 -23.71 -13.26 1.87
N THR A 105 -23.25 -14.52 1.91
CA THR A 105 -22.79 -15.23 0.71
C THR A 105 -23.88 -16.20 0.23
N LEU A 106 -24.55 -15.88 -0.87
CA LEU A 106 -25.69 -16.61 -1.44
C LEU A 106 -25.24 -17.39 -2.66
N VAL A 107 -25.31 -18.72 -2.57
CA VAL A 107 -24.57 -19.57 -3.51
C VAL A 107 -25.28 -20.88 -3.83
N ASN A 108 -24.99 -21.39 -5.02
CA ASN A 108 -25.52 -22.66 -5.53
C ASN A 108 -27.05 -22.75 -5.48
N GLY A 109 -27.75 -21.63 -5.49
CA GLY A 109 -29.20 -21.59 -5.65
C GLY A 109 -29.60 -22.04 -7.05
N ARG A 110 -30.63 -22.90 -7.16
CA ARG A 110 -31.13 -23.38 -8.45
C ARG A 110 -32.66 -23.41 -8.47
N ALA A 111 -33.25 -22.69 -9.41
CA ALA A 111 -34.71 -22.62 -9.57
C ALA A 111 -35.11 -22.22 -10.99
N SER A 112 -36.42 -22.23 -11.31
CA SER A 112 -36.93 -21.86 -12.63
C SER A 112 -36.82 -20.37 -12.98
N ALA A 113 -36.61 -19.52 -11.99
CA ALA A 113 -36.27 -18.10 -12.10
C ALA A 113 -35.44 -17.77 -10.87
N GLY A 114 -34.62 -16.73 -10.84
CA GLY A 114 -34.05 -16.22 -9.58
C GLY A 114 -33.36 -17.29 -8.74
N GLY A 115 -32.23 -17.83 -9.20
CA GLY A 115 -31.57 -18.97 -8.56
C GLY A 115 -31.23 -18.70 -7.11
N ALA A 116 -30.65 -17.52 -6.81
CA ALA A 116 -30.48 -17.07 -5.42
C ALA A 116 -31.77 -16.43 -4.91
N ILE A 117 -32.24 -15.37 -5.58
CA ILE A 117 -33.35 -14.54 -5.08
C ILE A 117 -34.44 -14.38 -6.13
N LEU A 118 -35.68 -14.62 -5.72
CA LEU A 118 -36.87 -14.05 -6.37
C LEU A 118 -37.36 -12.86 -5.60
N ASN A 119 -37.37 -11.69 -6.23
CA ASN A 119 -37.90 -10.49 -5.62
C ASN A 119 -39.28 -10.15 -6.19
N GLN A 120 -40.33 -10.32 -5.37
CA GLN A 120 -41.68 -9.83 -5.67
C GLN A 120 -42.06 -8.61 -4.83
N GLY A 121 -41.25 -8.26 -3.83
CA GLY A 121 -41.36 -7.05 -3.02
C GLY A 121 -40.15 -6.13 -3.28
N ASN A 122 -39.59 -5.54 -2.22
CA ASN A 122 -38.38 -4.73 -2.28
C ASN A 122 -37.22 -5.43 -1.57
N VAL A 123 -36.05 -5.46 -2.21
CA VAL A 123 -34.83 -6.03 -1.62
C VAL A 123 -33.69 -5.04 -1.69
N THR A 124 -33.01 -4.85 -0.56
CA THR A 124 -31.71 -4.16 -0.50
C THR A 124 -30.64 -5.15 -0.06
N LEU A 125 -29.58 -5.29 -0.84
CA LEU A 125 -28.42 -6.10 -0.51
C LEU A 125 -27.24 -5.16 -0.23
N ASN A 126 -26.58 -5.34 0.91
CA ASN A 126 -25.40 -4.58 1.29
C ASN A 126 -24.24 -5.53 1.53
N ARG A 127 -23.13 -5.37 0.80
CA ARG A 127 -21.92 -6.17 1.01
C ARG A 127 -22.18 -7.68 0.96
N CYS A 128 -23.05 -8.09 0.03
CA CYS A 128 -23.41 -9.47 -0.21
C CYS A 128 -22.71 -10.01 -1.47
N THR A 129 -22.48 -11.32 -1.49
CA THR A 129 -21.97 -12.03 -2.67
C THR A 129 -23.00 -13.02 -3.18
N LEU A 130 -23.42 -12.87 -4.43
CA LEU A 130 -24.30 -13.81 -5.13
C LEU A 130 -23.45 -14.56 -6.15
N ALA A 131 -23.16 -15.84 -5.89
CA ALA A 131 -22.29 -16.60 -6.77
C ALA A 131 -22.77 -18.01 -7.11
N ARG A 132 -22.50 -18.47 -8.34
CA ARG A 132 -22.78 -19.85 -8.79
C ARG A 132 -24.26 -20.24 -8.68
N ASN A 133 -25.16 -19.27 -8.78
CA ASN A 133 -26.60 -19.51 -8.78
C ASN A 133 -27.12 -19.67 -10.21
N ALA A 134 -28.15 -20.48 -10.39
CA ALA A 134 -28.66 -20.87 -11.70
C ALA A 134 -30.19 -20.73 -11.83
N ALA A 135 -30.65 -20.06 -12.88
CA ALA A 135 -32.04 -20.10 -13.32
C ALA A 135 -32.21 -21.10 -14.48
N THR A 136 -33.15 -22.04 -14.36
CA THR A 136 -33.43 -23.08 -15.36
C THR A 136 -34.73 -22.81 -16.13
N SER A 137 -34.96 -23.53 -17.23
CA SER A 137 -36.26 -23.61 -17.93
C SER A 137 -36.76 -22.29 -18.55
N GLY A 138 -35.87 -21.47 -19.09
CA GLY A 138 -36.22 -20.24 -19.81
C GLY A 138 -36.50 -19.02 -18.94
N GLY A 139 -36.42 -19.15 -17.61
CA GLY A 139 -36.42 -17.99 -16.71
C GLY A 139 -35.07 -17.28 -16.65
N GLY A 140 -35.05 -16.12 -15.98
CA GLY A 140 -33.87 -15.27 -15.88
C GLY A 140 -33.26 -15.15 -14.48
N GLY A 141 -32.16 -14.40 -14.39
CA GLY A 141 -31.62 -13.86 -13.14
C GLY A 141 -31.01 -14.94 -12.26
N GLY A 142 -29.98 -15.64 -12.74
CA GLY A 142 -29.33 -16.73 -12.01
C GLY A 142 -29.01 -16.34 -10.57
N GLY A 143 -28.45 -15.13 -10.38
CA GLY A 143 -28.33 -14.48 -9.09
C GLY A 143 -29.68 -13.97 -8.57
N LEU A 144 -30.24 -12.94 -9.22
CA LEU A 144 -31.47 -12.29 -8.77
C LEU A 144 -32.45 -12.07 -9.92
N TYR A 145 -33.69 -12.49 -9.71
CA TYR A 145 -34.82 -12.17 -10.58
C TYR A 145 -35.72 -11.15 -9.89
N ASN A 146 -35.78 -9.95 -10.44
CA ASN A 146 -36.63 -8.88 -9.99
C ASN A 146 -37.95 -8.92 -10.75
N LYS A 147 -39.05 -9.29 -10.09
CA LYS A 147 -40.34 -9.54 -10.74
C LYS A 147 -41.32 -8.37 -10.64
N LEU A 148 -41.46 -7.77 -9.45
CA LEU A 148 -42.55 -6.82 -9.16
C LEU A 148 -42.17 -5.61 -8.30
N GLY A 149 -40.99 -5.56 -7.67
CA GLY A 149 -40.60 -4.39 -6.86
C GLY A 149 -39.16 -3.98 -7.08
N MET A 150 -38.57 -3.21 -6.16
CA MET A 150 -37.24 -2.62 -6.34
C MET A 150 -36.13 -3.56 -5.85
N ALA A 151 -35.01 -3.58 -6.58
CA ALA A 151 -33.79 -4.26 -6.14
C ALA A 151 -32.62 -3.26 -6.09
N THR A 152 -32.08 -3.04 -4.88
CA THR A 152 -30.91 -2.18 -4.65
C THR A 152 -29.76 -3.04 -4.16
N LEU A 153 -28.62 -2.96 -4.84
CA LEU A 153 -27.39 -3.62 -4.44
C LEU A 153 -26.35 -2.54 -4.15
N ASN A 154 -25.76 -2.60 -2.96
CA ASN A 154 -24.69 -1.71 -2.52
C ASN A 154 -23.47 -2.56 -2.16
N GLU A 155 -22.32 -2.26 -2.77
CA GLU A 155 -21.05 -2.93 -2.45
C GLU A 155 -21.13 -4.46 -2.62
N CYS A 156 -21.89 -4.92 -3.61
CA CYS A 156 -22.13 -6.34 -3.85
C CYS A 156 -21.24 -6.90 -4.96
N THR A 157 -20.89 -8.17 -4.82
CA THR A 157 -20.29 -8.98 -5.90
C THR A 157 -21.33 -9.96 -6.44
N VAL A 158 -21.63 -9.90 -7.74
CA VAL A 158 -22.53 -10.82 -8.44
C VAL A 158 -21.72 -11.51 -9.54
N THR A 159 -21.39 -12.79 -9.33
CA THR A 159 -20.44 -13.47 -10.21
C THR A 159 -20.74 -14.95 -10.44
N GLU A 160 -20.27 -15.50 -11.54
CA GLU A 160 -20.40 -16.93 -11.87
C GLU A 160 -21.86 -17.43 -11.85
N ASN A 161 -22.85 -16.55 -11.99
CA ASN A 161 -24.25 -16.95 -12.05
C ASN A 161 -24.65 -17.29 -13.50
N SER A 162 -25.64 -18.17 -13.66
CA SER A 162 -26.08 -18.63 -14.97
C SER A 162 -27.60 -18.60 -15.16
N ALA A 163 -28.05 -18.25 -16.36
CA ALA A 163 -29.48 -18.26 -16.71
C ALA A 163 -29.68 -18.37 -18.22
N THR A 164 -30.94 -18.45 -18.67
CA THR A 164 -31.25 -18.22 -20.09
C THR A 164 -31.16 -16.72 -20.42
N ALA A 165 -31.68 -15.85 -19.55
CA ALA A 165 -31.63 -14.39 -19.68
C ALA A 165 -31.15 -13.76 -18.37
N GLY A 166 -30.22 -12.81 -18.40
CA GLY A 166 -29.76 -12.16 -17.17
C GLY A 166 -28.99 -13.12 -16.28
N GLY A 167 -27.81 -13.55 -16.68
CA GLY A 167 -27.03 -14.56 -15.95
C GLY A 167 -26.83 -14.16 -14.48
N GLY A 168 -26.43 -12.92 -14.26
CA GLY A 168 -26.40 -12.29 -12.93
C GLY A 168 -27.78 -11.85 -12.48
N LEU A 169 -28.33 -10.84 -13.15
CA LEU A 169 -29.56 -10.14 -12.74
C LEU A 169 -30.57 -10.11 -13.89
N PHE A 170 -31.85 -10.27 -13.56
CA PHE A 170 -32.94 -10.12 -14.54
C PHE A 170 -34.03 -9.23 -13.99
N ASN A 171 -34.51 -8.29 -14.82
CA ASN A 171 -35.66 -7.44 -14.50
C ASN A 171 -36.88 -7.80 -15.35
N LEU A 172 -37.96 -8.26 -14.73
CA LEU A 172 -39.27 -8.38 -15.38
C LEU A 172 -40.04 -7.08 -15.14
N SER A 173 -40.45 -6.42 -16.22
CA SER A 173 -41.00 -5.08 -16.18
C SER A 173 -42.23 -4.92 -15.29
N GLY A 174 -42.23 -3.81 -14.53
CA GLY A 174 -43.36 -3.24 -13.80
C GLY A 174 -43.04 -1.85 -13.23
N GLY A 175 -42.20 -1.06 -13.92
CA GLY A 175 -41.80 0.29 -13.47
C GLY A 175 -40.75 0.33 -12.34
N ASN A 176 -40.22 -0.80 -11.88
CA ASN A 176 -39.29 -0.85 -10.75
C ASN A 176 -37.83 -1.05 -11.19
N PRO A 177 -36.89 -0.18 -10.74
CA PRO A 177 -35.50 -0.22 -11.16
C PRO A 177 -34.68 -1.28 -10.42
N ILE A 178 -33.62 -1.73 -11.09
CA ILE A 178 -32.42 -2.28 -10.42
C ILE A 178 -31.44 -1.14 -10.21
N VAL A 179 -30.94 -0.97 -8.99
CA VAL A 179 -29.93 0.03 -8.65
C VAL A 179 -28.66 -0.68 -8.18
N LEU A 180 -27.53 -0.40 -8.83
CA LEU A 180 -26.22 -0.92 -8.49
C LEU A 180 -25.32 0.24 -8.06
N ASN A 181 -24.95 0.26 -6.78
CA ASN A 181 -24.02 1.22 -6.22
C ASN A 181 -22.75 0.50 -5.80
N GLN A 182 -21.61 0.91 -6.36
CA GLN A 182 -20.32 0.34 -6.04
C GLN A 182 -20.32 -1.19 -6.14
N CYS A 183 -20.85 -1.77 -7.23
CA CYS A 183 -20.97 -3.22 -7.36
C CYS A 183 -20.00 -3.80 -8.39
N THR A 184 -19.72 -5.10 -8.27
CA THR A 184 -18.98 -5.87 -9.28
C THR A 184 -19.89 -6.96 -9.83
N VAL A 185 -20.30 -6.83 -11.09
CA VAL A 185 -21.10 -7.80 -11.83
C VAL A 185 -20.26 -8.33 -13.00
N SER A 186 -19.61 -9.48 -12.79
CA SER A 186 -18.63 -10.05 -13.72
C SER A 186 -18.69 -11.58 -13.74
N GLY A 187 -18.22 -12.23 -14.81
CA GLY A 187 -18.15 -13.69 -14.89
C GLY A 187 -19.52 -14.39 -14.93
N ASN A 188 -20.62 -13.67 -15.13
CA ASN A 188 -21.94 -14.27 -15.26
C ASN A 188 -22.21 -14.70 -16.70
N THR A 189 -23.00 -15.76 -16.89
CA THR A 189 -23.23 -16.38 -18.19
C THR A 189 -24.72 -16.51 -18.52
N ALA A 190 -25.14 -16.11 -19.72
CA ALA A 190 -26.50 -16.36 -20.21
C ALA A 190 -26.57 -16.52 -21.73
N ALA A 191 -27.74 -16.83 -22.28
CA ALA A 191 -27.95 -16.70 -23.73
C ALA A 191 -28.15 -15.24 -24.14
N SER A 192 -28.80 -14.45 -23.28
CA SER A 192 -29.04 -13.01 -23.43
C SER A 192 -28.69 -12.29 -22.12
N GLY A 193 -27.91 -11.22 -22.17
CA GLY A 193 -27.57 -10.43 -20.98
C GLY A 193 -26.82 -11.24 -19.92
N GLY A 194 -25.56 -11.59 -20.17
CA GLY A 194 -24.76 -12.39 -19.23
C GLY A 194 -24.70 -11.75 -17.84
N GLY A 195 -24.43 -10.45 -17.76
CA GLY A 195 -24.52 -9.68 -16.52
C GLY A 195 -25.97 -9.36 -16.15
N VAL A 196 -26.63 -8.52 -16.96
CA VAL A 196 -28.01 -8.06 -16.74
C VAL A 196 -28.86 -8.20 -18.00
N ASP A 197 -30.10 -8.65 -17.84
CA ASP A 197 -31.12 -8.60 -18.90
C ASP A 197 -32.44 -8.05 -18.33
N ALA A 198 -33.31 -7.58 -19.21
CA ALA A 198 -34.68 -7.23 -18.86
C ALA A 198 -35.68 -7.57 -19.96
N PHE A 199 -36.90 -7.87 -19.54
CA PHE A 199 -38.02 -8.08 -20.45
C PHE A 199 -39.12 -7.07 -20.17
N ASN A 200 -39.46 -6.28 -21.19
CA ASN A 200 -40.49 -5.24 -21.13
C ASN A 200 -41.82 -5.79 -21.64
N LEU A 201 -42.86 -5.75 -20.80
CA LEU A 201 -44.23 -6.22 -21.09
C LEU A 201 -44.99 -5.27 -22.02
N GLY A 202 -44.47 -4.06 -22.25
CA GLY A 202 -45.02 -3.10 -23.22
C GLY A 202 -44.14 -1.84 -23.38
N PRO A 203 -44.45 -0.95 -24.34
CA PRO A 203 -43.65 0.24 -24.65
C PRO A 203 -43.61 1.29 -23.53
N ALA A 204 -44.58 1.27 -22.61
CA ALA A 204 -44.68 2.21 -21.49
C ALA A 204 -43.93 1.74 -20.23
N ASP A 205 -43.52 0.46 -20.18
CA ASP A 205 -42.91 -0.18 -19.01
C ASP A 205 -41.42 -0.42 -19.25
N ILE A 206 -40.66 0.65 -19.45
CA ILE A 206 -39.21 0.54 -19.71
C ILE A 206 -38.49 0.22 -18.40
N SER A 207 -37.90 -0.98 -18.35
CA SER A 207 -36.98 -1.36 -17.28
C SER A 207 -35.78 -0.41 -17.24
N THR A 208 -35.39 0.04 -16.04
CA THR A 208 -34.21 0.88 -15.84
C THR A 208 -33.18 0.22 -14.93
N LEU A 209 -31.90 0.38 -15.30
CA LEU A 209 -30.73 -0.02 -14.53
C LEU A 209 -29.96 1.25 -14.17
N SER A 210 -29.86 1.55 -12.87
CA SER A 210 -29.05 2.68 -12.39
C SER A 210 -27.70 2.18 -11.93
N LEU A 211 -26.62 2.80 -12.43
CA LEU A 211 -25.25 2.47 -12.08
C LEU A 211 -24.56 3.67 -11.44
N PHE A 212 -23.89 3.42 -10.32
CA PHE A 212 -22.98 4.36 -9.68
C PHE A 212 -21.70 3.62 -9.28
N ASN A 213 -20.54 4.08 -9.76
CA ASN A 213 -19.23 3.48 -9.51
C ASN A 213 -19.19 1.94 -9.63
N THR A 214 -19.85 1.39 -10.64
CA THR A 214 -20.07 -0.06 -10.78
C THR A 214 -19.29 -0.66 -11.95
N ILE A 215 -18.76 -1.87 -11.73
CA ILE A 215 -18.25 -2.75 -12.78
C ILE A 215 -19.39 -3.66 -13.24
N LEU A 216 -19.73 -3.57 -14.52
CA LEU A 216 -20.63 -4.46 -15.25
C LEU A 216 -19.92 -4.90 -16.55
N ALA A 217 -18.93 -5.77 -16.40
CA ALA A 217 -17.99 -6.16 -17.45
C ALA A 217 -17.52 -7.60 -17.23
N GLY A 218 -16.87 -8.22 -18.21
CA GLY A 218 -16.36 -9.59 -18.09
C GLY A 218 -17.45 -10.66 -18.01
N ASN A 219 -18.68 -10.37 -18.45
CA ASN A 219 -19.76 -11.36 -18.53
C ASN A 219 -19.79 -12.01 -19.92
N THR A 220 -20.53 -13.12 -20.05
CA THR A 220 -20.62 -13.89 -21.31
C THR A 220 -22.07 -14.11 -21.71
N ALA A 221 -22.45 -13.70 -22.93
CA ALA A 221 -23.69 -14.15 -23.55
C ALA A 221 -23.61 -14.18 -25.07
N THR A 222 -24.55 -14.87 -25.70
CA THR A 222 -24.70 -14.86 -27.17
C THR A 222 -25.13 -13.49 -27.68
N SER A 223 -25.93 -12.76 -26.89
CA SER A 223 -26.36 -11.38 -27.19
C SER A 223 -26.21 -10.50 -25.95
N GLY A 224 -25.55 -9.36 -26.11
CA GLY A 224 -25.34 -8.36 -25.06
C GLY A 224 -24.69 -8.94 -23.80
N SER A 225 -23.44 -9.38 -23.91
CA SER A 225 -22.72 -10.09 -22.83
C SER A 225 -22.86 -9.46 -21.44
N ASP A 226 -22.68 -8.14 -21.32
CA ASP A 226 -22.78 -7.49 -20.02
C ASP A 226 -24.20 -7.02 -19.71
N VAL A 227 -24.89 -6.46 -20.69
CA VAL A 227 -26.21 -5.86 -20.48
C VAL A 227 -27.02 -5.81 -21.78
N THR A 228 -28.30 -6.15 -21.70
CA THR A 228 -29.28 -6.01 -22.79
C THR A 228 -30.70 -5.84 -22.26
N GLY A 229 -31.65 -5.49 -23.14
CA GLY A 229 -33.09 -5.40 -22.81
C GLY A 229 -33.50 -4.27 -21.85
N ILE A 230 -32.54 -3.51 -21.31
CA ILE A 230 -32.74 -2.54 -20.23
C ILE A 230 -32.15 -1.17 -20.59
N SER A 231 -32.82 -0.09 -20.17
CA SER A 231 -32.28 1.27 -20.29
C SER A 231 -31.35 1.58 -19.13
N ILE A 232 -30.13 2.05 -19.41
CA ILE A 232 -29.12 2.29 -18.39
C ILE A 232 -29.03 3.78 -18.06
N SER A 233 -29.20 4.12 -16.79
CA SER A 233 -28.85 5.43 -16.22
C SER A 233 -27.49 5.31 -15.53
N LYS A 234 -26.51 6.12 -15.95
CA LYS A 234 -25.15 6.10 -15.37
C LYS A 234 -24.88 7.39 -14.62
N SER A 235 -24.33 7.26 -13.42
CA SER A 235 -23.79 8.33 -12.60
C SER A 235 -22.42 7.91 -12.05
N GLY A 236 -21.55 8.85 -11.68
CA GLY A 236 -20.15 8.52 -11.36
C GLY A 236 -19.43 7.82 -12.52
N VAL A 237 -18.40 7.04 -12.21
CA VAL A 237 -17.61 6.32 -13.23
C VAL A 237 -17.96 4.84 -13.24
N ASN A 238 -18.46 4.32 -14.36
CA ASN A 238 -18.85 2.91 -14.46
C ASN A 238 -18.07 2.23 -15.57
N ILE A 239 -17.68 0.97 -15.35
CA ILE A 239 -17.04 0.13 -16.36
C ILE A 239 -18.12 -0.79 -16.91
N VAL A 240 -18.50 -0.57 -18.18
CA VAL A 240 -19.48 -1.41 -18.87
C VAL A 240 -18.86 -1.91 -20.17
N GLY A 241 -18.64 -3.23 -20.27
CA GLY A 241 -17.87 -3.84 -21.36
C GLY A 241 -16.37 -3.91 -21.10
N GLY A 242 -15.69 -4.71 -21.94
CA GLY A 242 -14.25 -4.95 -21.84
C GLY A 242 -13.87 -5.97 -20.75
N ASP A 243 -12.57 -6.16 -20.57
CA ASP A 243 -12.02 -6.95 -19.48
C ASP A 243 -11.73 -6.04 -18.27
N PRO A 244 -12.42 -6.22 -17.13
CA PRO A 244 -12.14 -5.45 -15.93
C PRO A 244 -10.85 -5.86 -15.21
N ILE A 245 -10.18 -6.94 -15.63
CA ILE A 245 -8.92 -7.46 -15.08
C ILE A 245 -9.04 -7.66 -13.56
N LEU A 246 -9.91 -8.58 -13.17
CA LEU A 246 -10.22 -8.88 -11.78
C LEU A 246 -9.59 -10.20 -11.34
N ALA A 247 -9.30 -10.32 -10.04
CA ALA A 247 -8.98 -11.59 -9.40
C ALA A 247 -10.19 -12.54 -9.45
N SER A 248 -9.94 -13.85 -9.35
CA SER A 248 -10.99 -14.84 -9.17
C SER A 248 -11.77 -14.60 -7.88
N LEU A 249 -13.01 -15.08 -7.79
CA LEU A 249 -13.79 -14.99 -6.56
C LEU A 249 -13.11 -15.80 -5.43
N ASP A 250 -12.63 -15.10 -4.40
CA ASP A 250 -12.00 -15.70 -3.23
C ASP A 250 -12.16 -14.82 -1.98
N ASN A 251 -11.72 -15.33 -0.83
CA ASN A 251 -11.67 -14.59 0.42
C ASN A 251 -10.49 -13.62 0.44
N HIS A 252 -10.76 -12.37 0.07
CA HIS A 252 -9.80 -11.25 0.12
C HIS A 252 -9.95 -10.38 1.38
N GLY A 253 -10.48 -10.96 2.46
CA GLY A 253 -10.84 -10.29 3.70
C GLY A 253 -12.30 -9.84 3.75
N GLY A 254 -12.79 -9.55 4.96
CA GLY A 254 -14.17 -9.15 5.20
C GLY A 254 -15.19 -10.31 5.24
N PRO A 255 -16.49 -10.01 5.38
CA PRO A 255 -17.54 -10.99 5.64
C PRO A 255 -18.00 -11.77 4.39
N THR A 256 -17.59 -11.40 3.19
CA THR A 256 -18.03 -12.07 1.95
C THR A 256 -16.90 -12.14 0.93
N PRO A 257 -16.77 -13.22 0.12
CA PRO A 257 -15.79 -13.31 -0.96
C PRO A 257 -15.98 -12.19 -2.00
N THR A 258 -14.87 -11.71 -2.58
CA THR A 258 -14.86 -10.59 -3.52
C THR A 258 -13.96 -10.87 -4.73
N MET A 259 -14.00 -9.99 -5.73
CA MET A 259 -13.13 -10.00 -6.91
C MET A 259 -12.36 -8.66 -7.04
N PRO A 260 -11.25 -8.46 -6.29
CA PRO A 260 -10.47 -7.23 -6.39
C PRO A 260 -9.87 -6.99 -7.76
N PRO A 261 -9.74 -5.72 -8.19
CA PRO A 261 -9.01 -5.40 -9.40
C PRO A 261 -7.52 -5.77 -9.27
N LEU A 262 -6.95 -6.30 -10.36
CA LEU A 262 -5.53 -6.64 -10.45
C LEU A 262 -4.73 -5.46 -11.03
N PRO A 263 -3.39 -5.44 -10.86
CA PRO A 263 -2.54 -4.42 -11.44
C PRO A 263 -2.80 -4.25 -12.96
N GLY A 264 -3.03 -3.00 -13.37
CA GLY A 264 -3.39 -2.66 -14.75
C GLY A 264 -4.89 -2.64 -15.05
N SER A 265 -5.74 -3.01 -14.09
CA SER A 265 -7.19 -2.91 -14.22
C SER A 265 -7.63 -1.45 -14.46
N PRO A 266 -8.61 -1.22 -15.36
CA PRO A 266 -9.21 0.10 -15.56
C PRO A 266 -10.05 0.58 -14.36
N ALA A 267 -10.26 -0.26 -13.35
CA ALA A 267 -11.05 0.08 -12.16
C ALA A 267 -10.25 0.80 -11.07
N ILE A 268 -8.93 0.66 -11.06
CA ILE A 268 -8.06 1.18 -9.99
C ILE A 268 -7.97 2.71 -10.06
N ASN A 269 -8.30 3.41 -8.97
CA ASN A 269 -8.38 4.87 -8.84
C ASN A 269 -9.23 5.57 -9.93
N ALA A 270 -10.20 4.86 -10.52
CA ALA A 270 -10.99 5.39 -11.63
C ALA A 270 -12.37 5.90 -11.20
N GLY A 271 -12.79 5.64 -9.97
CA GLY A 271 -14.12 5.94 -9.47
C GLY A 271 -14.35 7.41 -9.13
N ASP A 272 -15.63 7.79 -9.04
CA ASP A 272 -16.04 9.10 -8.55
C ASP A 272 -15.92 9.18 -7.01
N ASP A 273 -15.07 10.07 -6.51
CA ASP A 273 -14.79 10.27 -5.07
C ASP A 273 -16.01 10.63 -4.23
N SER A 274 -17.08 11.15 -4.83
CA SER A 274 -18.33 11.42 -4.11
C SER A 274 -18.89 10.15 -3.45
N ALA A 275 -18.54 8.97 -3.96
CA ALA A 275 -18.90 7.71 -3.34
C ALA A 275 -18.37 7.54 -1.93
N SER A 276 -17.19 8.09 -1.60
CA SER A 276 -16.61 8.00 -0.25
C SER A 276 -17.43 8.76 0.81
N THR A 277 -18.32 9.67 0.37
CA THR A 277 -19.24 10.40 1.26
C THR A 277 -20.55 9.65 1.51
N LEU A 278 -20.98 8.83 0.55
CA LEU A 278 -22.19 8.02 0.63
C LEU A 278 -21.90 6.63 1.24
N PHE A 279 -20.69 6.13 1.00
CA PHE A 279 -20.18 4.82 1.38
C PHE A 279 -18.79 4.99 1.99
N THR A 280 -18.67 4.84 3.30
CA THR A 280 -17.39 5.08 4.00
C THR A 280 -16.45 3.87 3.96
N ILE A 281 -16.97 2.69 3.65
CA ILE A 281 -16.24 1.43 3.58
C ILE A 281 -16.52 0.71 2.25
N ASP A 282 -15.73 -0.28 1.89
CA ASP A 282 -15.98 -1.17 0.77
C ASP A 282 -16.69 -2.47 1.20
N GLN A 283 -16.90 -3.42 0.27
CA GLN A 283 -17.55 -4.70 0.56
C GLN A 283 -16.92 -5.46 1.75
N ARG A 284 -15.62 -5.32 1.94
CA ARG A 284 -14.84 -6.04 2.94
C ARG A 284 -14.84 -5.32 4.29
N GLY A 285 -15.28 -4.06 4.31
CA GLY A 285 -15.24 -3.17 5.47
C GLY A 285 -13.99 -2.30 5.56
N PHE A 286 -13.16 -2.26 4.51
CA PHE A 286 -12.02 -1.34 4.45
C PHE A 286 -12.45 0.06 4.02
N PRO A 287 -11.70 1.13 4.35
CA PRO A 287 -12.05 2.48 3.90
C PRO A 287 -12.28 2.53 2.38
N ARG A 288 -13.36 3.21 1.97
CA ARG A 288 -13.76 3.29 0.55
C ARG A 288 -12.85 4.15 -0.31
N ARG A 289 -12.03 5.00 0.32
CA ARG A 289 -11.00 5.78 -0.36
C ARG A 289 -9.65 5.42 0.23
N SER A 290 -8.84 4.77 -0.59
CA SER A 290 -7.42 4.50 -0.40
C SER A 290 -6.69 5.07 -1.62
N GLY A 291 -5.50 5.64 -1.43
CA GLY A 291 -4.80 6.29 -2.55
C GLY A 291 -5.45 7.60 -2.99
N SER A 292 -5.42 7.88 -4.29
CA SER A 292 -5.78 9.19 -4.86
C SER A 292 -7.28 9.35 -5.09
N HIS A 293 -7.93 8.30 -5.58
CA HIS A 293 -9.34 8.24 -5.91
C HIS A 293 -9.92 6.89 -5.52
N VAL A 294 -11.24 6.82 -5.29
CA VAL A 294 -11.89 5.53 -5.08
C VAL A 294 -11.77 4.64 -6.33
N ASP A 295 -11.72 3.34 -6.16
CA ASP A 295 -11.84 2.35 -7.22
C ASP A 295 -13.30 2.26 -7.71
N VAL A 296 -13.48 1.81 -8.94
CA VAL A 296 -14.79 1.40 -9.47
C VAL A 296 -15.08 -0.03 -9.00
N GLY A 297 -16.28 -0.29 -8.48
CA GLY A 297 -16.75 -1.64 -8.13
C GLY A 297 -16.85 -1.90 -6.64
N ALA A 298 -17.01 -3.17 -6.25
CA ALA A 298 -17.35 -3.55 -4.87
C ALA A 298 -16.24 -3.33 -3.83
N VAL A 299 -15.00 -3.21 -4.27
CA VAL A 299 -13.83 -3.17 -3.40
C VAL A 299 -12.92 -2.00 -3.73
N GLU A 300 -12.19 -1.55 -2.71
CA GLU A 300 -11.16 -0.53 -2.80
C GLU A 300 -9.77 -1.16 -2.60
N LEU A 301 -8.88 -1.11 -3.58
CA LEU A 301 -7.52 -1.62 -3.45
C LEU A 301 -6.79 -0.84 -2.35
N GLN A 302 -6.42 -1.54 -1.27
CA GLN A 302 -5.75 -0.92 -0.14
C GLN A 302 -4.27 -0.76 -0.45
N SER A 303 -3.69 0.37 -0.07
CA SER A 303 -2.23 0.52 -0.08
C SER A 303 -1.61 -0.52 0.87
N PRO A 304 -0.72 -1.38 0.37
CA PRO A 304 -0.11 -2.42 1.20
C PRO A 304 0.76 -1.81 2.30
N VAL A 305 0.61 -2.30 3.54
CA VAL A 305 1.38 -1.84 4.70
C VAL A 305 2.01 -3.03 5.42
N VAL A 306 3.31 -2.95 5.70
CA VAL A 306 4.00 -3.87 6.59
C VAL A 306 3.64 -3.56 8.03
N THR A 307 3.10 -4.53 8.76
CA THR A 307 2.59 -4.33 10.12
C THR A 307 3.37 -5.10 11.18
N THR A 308 4.28 -5.99 10.77
CA THR A 308 5.11 -6.78 11.68
C THR A 308 6.54 -6.89 11.19
N ALA A 309 7.49 -6.99 12.14
CA ALA A 309 8.89 -7.26 11.87
C ALA A 309 9.20 -8.75 11.63
N ALA A 310 8.19 -9.62 11.70
CA ALA A 310 8.31 -11.02 11.35
C ALA A 310 8.71 -11.19 9.88
N ASP A 311 9.55 -12.19 9.61
CA ASP A 311 10.02 -12.54 8.27
C ASP A 311 8.90 -13.04 7.34
N SER A 312 7.91 -13.73 7.89
CA SER A 312 6.83 -14.36 7.15
C SER A 312 5.50 -14.28 7.90
N GLY A 313 4.43 -14.67 7.21
CA GLY A 313 3.06 -14.60 7.73
C GLY A 313 2.37 -13.27 7.42
N PRO A 314 1.10 -13.12 7.84
CA PRO A 314 0.31 -11.93 7.55
C PRO A 314 1.00 -10.64 8.02
N GLY A 315 1.05 -9.63 7.16
CA GLY A 315 1.62 -8.31 7.47
C GLY A 315 3.16 -8.21 7.45
N SER A 316 3.88 -9.32 7.22
CA SER A 316 5.34 -9.28 7.01
C SER A 316 5.70 -8.64 5.67
N LEU A 317 6.89 -8.03 5.57
CA LEU A 317 7.36 -7.43 4.32
C LEU A 317 7.35 -8.44 3.16
N ARG A 318 7.71 -9.69 3.42
CA ARG A 318 7.70 -10.77 2.44
C ARG A 318 6.31 -11.03 1.86
N THR A 319 5.30 -11.13 2.73
CA THR A 319 3.90 -11.36 2.30
C THR A 319 3.33 -10.12 1.62
N VAL A 320 3.65 -8.94 2.13
CA VAL A 320 3.13 -7.67 1.60
C VAL A 320 3.74 -7.35 0.23
N ALA A 321 5.00 -7.71 0.00
CA ALA A 321 5.68 -7.56 -1.30
C ALA A 321 5.03 -8.35 -2.46
N THR A 322 4.16 -9.32 -2.16
CA THR A 322 3.44 -10.09 -3.17
C THR A 322 1.99 -9.64 -3.36
N GLN A 323 1.52 -8.64 -2.60
CA GLN A 323 0.14 -8.17 -2.69
C GLN A 323 -0.08 -7.31 -3.96
N PRO A 324 -1.28 -7.39 -4.57
CA PRO A 324 -1.64 -6.49 -5.65
C PRO A 324 -1.63 -5.05 -5.12
N MET A 325 -1.05 -4.15 -5.91
CA MET A 325 -1.01 -2.72 -5.62
C MET A 325 -1.27 -1.93 -6.89
N GLU A 326 -1.59 -0.66 -6.71
CA GLU A 326 -1.73 0.28 -7.81
C GLU A 326 -0.45 0.33 -8.64
N MET A 327 -0.57 0.58 -9.94
CA MET A 327 0.60 0.73 -10.79
C MET A 327 1.45 1.91 -10.31
N GLY A 328 2.67 1.63 -9.83
CA GLY A 328 3.53 2.67 -9.24
C GLY A 328 3.26 2.99 -7.78
N GLY A 329 2.35 2.25 -7.11
CA GLY A 329 2.11 2.35 -5.68
C GLY A 329 3.33 1.91 -4.84
N ALA A 330 3.36 2.32 -3.58
CA ALA A 330 4.44 1.98 -2.65
C ALA A 330 3.91 1.23 -1.42
N ILE A 331 4.67 0.24 -0.98
CA ILE A 331 4.48 -0.44 0.29
C ILE A 331 4.95 0.48 1.41
N GLY A 332 4.04 0.82 2.31
CA GLY A 332 4.34 1.57 3.53
C GLY A 332 4.66 0.67 4.71
N PHE A 333 5.00 1.28 5.85
CA PHE A 333 5.22 0.59 7.12
C PHE A 333 4.33 1.17 8.21
N ALA A 334 3.83 0.31 9.09
CA ALA A 334 3.12 0.73 10.28
C ALA A 334 4.06 1.53 11.20
N PRO A 335 3.59 2.61 11.85
CA PRO A 335 4.43 3.44 12.73
C PRO A 335 5.13 2.67 13.86
N SER A 336 4.53 1.54 14.30
CA SER A 336 5.11 0.65 15.31
C SER A 336 6.46 0.05 14.90
N LEU A 337 6.78 0.02 13.60
CA LEU A 337 8.05 -0.51 13.07
C LEU A 337 9.19 0.53 13.05
N SER A 338 8.94 1.78 13.44
CA SER A 338 9.98 2.81 13.53
C SER A 338 11.09 2.39 14.49
N GLY A 339 12.33 2.32 14.00
CA GLY A 339 13.52 1.87 14.72
C GLY A 339 13.66 0.34 14.84
N GLN A 340 12.73 -0.44 14.27
CA GLN A 340 12.81 -1.90 14.33
C GLN A 340 13.73 -2.48 13.25
N THR A 341 14.10 -3.76 13.45
CA THR A 341 14.82 -4.56 12.47
C THR A 341 13.97 -5.76 12.04
N ILE A 342 13.71 -5.86 10.75
CA ILE A 342 13.12 -7.03 10.09
C ILE A 342 14.25 -8.02 9.79
N LEU A 343 14.17 -9.21 10.39
CA LEU A 343 15.17 -10.26 10.24
C LEU A 343 14.71 -11.27 9.19
N LEU A 344 15.43 -11.36 8.06
CA LEU A 344 15.12 -12.33 7.02
C LEU A 344 15.75 -13.68 7.34
N THR A 345 14.93 -14.63 7.75
CA THR A 345 15.34 -16.01 8.09
C THR A 345 15.00 -17.03 7.00
N SER A 346 14.13 -16.66 6.06
CA SER A 346 13.60 -17.50 4.97
C SER A 346 14.22 -17.16 3.62
N GLY A 347 15.38 -16.50 3.62
CA GLY A 347 16.11 -16.11 2.41
C GLY A 347 15.70 -14.77 1.84
N GLU A 348 16.04 -14.55 0.57
CA GLU A 348 15.81 -13.27 -0.12
C GLU A 348 14.33 -12.99 -0.41
N ILE A 349 14.01 -11.72 -0.67
CA ILE A 349 12.70 -11.27 -1.17
C ILE A 349 12.86 -10.87 -2.63
N THR A 350 12.12 -11.52 -3.52
CA THR A 350 12.08 -11.16 -4.94
C THR A 350 11.08 -10.03 -5.17
N LEU A 351 11.53 -8.96 -5.81
CA LEU A 351 10.74 -7.79 -6.17
C LEU A 351 10.50 -7.81 -7.69
N GLY A 352 9.23 -7.78 -8.09
CA GLY A 352 8.80 -7.87 -9.49
C GLY A 352 7.81 -6.78 -9.87
N GLY A 353 7.58 -6.59 -11.18
CA GLY A 353 6.65 -5.58 -11.67
C GLY A 353 7.10 -4.14 -11.35
N THR A 354 6.16 -3.20 -11.34
CA THR A 354 6.43 -1.81 -10.92
C THR A 354 5.95 -1.60 -9.49
N MET A 355 6.85 -1.33 -8.55
CA MET A 355 6.52 -1.20 -7.12
C MET A 355 7.48 -0.28 -6.35
N GLY A 356 6.99 0.32 -5.27
CA GLY A 356 7.80 1.03 -4.28
C GLY A 356 7.83 0.31 -2.92
N ILE A 357 8.89 0.50 -2.14
CA ILE A 357 8.94 0.21 -0.70
C ILE A 357 9.44 1.48 -0.02
N ASP A 358 8.57 2.11 0.78
CA ASP A 358 8.80 3.45 1.31
C ASP A 358 8.67 3.48 2.84
N ALA A 359 9.82 3.67 3.49
CA ALA A 359 9.95 3.84 4.93
C ALA A 359 10.12 5.31 5.36
N SER A 360 9.91 6.30 4.47
CA SER A 360 10.07 7.73 4.79
C SER A 360 9.21 8.22 5.94
N ALA A 361 8.05 7.59 6.13
CA ALA A 361 7.12 7.92 7.21
C ALA A 361 7.63 7.47 8.59
N LEU A 362 8.70 6.65 8.67
CA LEU A 362 9.27 6.18 9.93
C LEU A 362 10.40 7.11 10.38
N PRO A 363 10.25 7.88 11.47
CA PRO A 363 11.24 8.86 11.89
C PRO A 363 12.59 8.24 12.30
N ALA A 364 12.58 7.04 12.88
CA ALA A 364 13.79 6.27 13.19
C ALA A 364 14.10 5.20 12.12
N GLY A 365 13.42 5.25 10.98
CA GLY A 365 13.53 4.31 9.87
C GLY A 365 13.19 2.87 10.23
N VAL A 366 13.64 1.94 9.38
CA VAL A 366 13.55 0.50 9.60
C VAL A 366 14.77 -0.17 8.97
N THR A 367 15.28 -1.21 9.62
CA THR A 367 16.37 -2.03 9.07
C THR A 367 15.81 -3.34 8.52
N VAL A 368 16.21 -3.73 7.31
CA VAL A 368 16.00 -5.08 6.77
C VAL A 368 17.35 -5.78 6.78
N SER A 369 17.48 -6.84 7.57
CA SER A 369 18.73 -7.56 7.78
C SER A 369 18.60 -9.02 7.38
N ALA A 370 19.50 -9.47 6.50
CA ALA A 370 19.57 -10.87 6.08
C ALA A 370 20.58 -11.70 6.89
N LEU A 371 21.05 -11.19 8.04
CA LEU A 371 21.82 -11.96 9.04
C LEU A 371 23.10 -12.64 8.52
N ASN A 372 23.64 -12.18 7.39
CA ASN A 372 24.71 -12.82 6.62
C ASN A 372 24.35 -14.21 6.09
N THR A 373 23.07 -14.55 5.97
CA THR A 373 22.59 -15.87 5.52
C THR A 373 22.04 -15.87 4.11
N SER A 374 21.64 -14.72 3.57
CA SER A 374 21.11 -14.61 2.21
C SER A 374 21.29 -13.21 1.62
N ARG A 375 20.92 -13.07 0.35
CA ARG A 375 20.59 -11.76 -0.22
C ARG A 375 19.38 -11.17 0.50
N ILE A 376 19.23 -9.83 0.49
CA ILE A 376 18.03 -9.16 0.98
C ILE A 376 17.00 -9.09 -0.15
N PHE A 377 17.33 -8.42 -1.25
CA PHE A 377 16.41 -8.21 -2.38
C PHE A 377 16.97 -8.71 -3.71
N ASN A 378 16.11 -9.39 -4.47
CA ASN A 378 16.34 -9.76 -5.87
C ASN A 378 15.36 -8.99 -6.75
N VAL A 379 15.82 -8.02 -7.54
CA VAL A 379 14.98 -7.25 -8.46
C VAL A 379 14.90 -8.01 -9.79
N ALA A 380 13.73 -8.56 -10.08
CA ALA A 380 13.47 -9.42 -11.22
C ALA A 380 13.59 -8.67 -12.57
N GLY A 381 13.88 -9.41 -13.64
CA GLY A 381 13.99 -8.83 -14.98
C GLY A 381 12.71 -8.13 -15.42
N GLY A 382 12.84 -6.92 -15.98
CA GLY A 382 11.71 -6.07 -16.36
C GLY A 382 11.02 -5.35 -15.20
N ALA A 383 11.45 -5.55 -13.95
CA ALA A 383 10.89 -4.85 -12.81
C ALA A 383 11.35 -3.38 -12.76
N ASN A 384 10.50 -2.50 -12.22
CA ASN A 384 10.80 -1.09 -11.93
C ASN A 384 10.54 -0.83 -10.45
N VAL A 385 11.60 -0.83 -9.64
CA VAL A 385 11.52 -0.84 -8.18
C VAL A 385 12.09 0.45 -7.59
N MET A 386 11.37 1.05 -6.65
CA MET A 386 11.89 2.12 -5.79
C MET A 386 12.03 1.63 -4.35
N LEU A 387 13.20 1.82 -3.75
CA LEU A 387 13.43 1.64 -2.32
C LEU A 387 13.72 3.00 -1.69
N HIS A 388 13.01 3.35 -0.61
CA HIS A 388 13.10 4.67 0.00
C HIS A 388 13.25 4.61 1.53
N SER A 389 14.26 5.30 2.07
CA SER A 389 14.54 5.43 3.52
C SER A 389 14.71 4.11 4.28
N LEU A 390 15.30 3.10 3.61
CA LEU A 390 15.58 1.78 4.20
C LEU A 390 17.06 1.63 4.59
N THR A 391 17.32 0.98 5.73
CA THR A 391 18.66 0.44 6.04
C THR A 391 18.71 -1.02 5.67
N LEU A 392 19.56 -1.39 4.71
CA LEU A 392 19.74 -2.76 4.22
C LEU A 392 21.06 -3.29 4.75
N ALA A 393 20.99 -4.28 5.63
CA ALA A 393 22.15 -4.70 6.41
C ALA A 393 22.45 -6.19 6.24
N ARG A 394 23.74 -6.54 6.26
CA ARG A 394 24.18 -7.93 6.47
C ARG A 394 23.59 -8.90 5.44
N GLY A 395 23.51 -8.47 4.18
CA GLY A 395 23.24 -9.36 3.07
C GLY A 395 24.49 -10.17 2.71
N SER A 396 24.37 -11.47 2.48
CA SER A 396 25.50 -12.31 2.11
C SER A 396 25.14 -13.34 1.06
N THR A 397 25.87 -13.36 -0.04
CA THR A 397 25.79 -14.42 -1.05
C THR A 397 27.18 -14.86 -1.49
N PRO A 398 27.37 -16.11 -1.96
CA PRO A 398 28.67 -16.52 -2.48
C PRO A 398 29.01 -15.87 -3.82
N ASN A 399 28.01 -15.39 -4.57
CA ASN A 399 28.18 -14.97 -5.96
C ASN A 399 27.88 -13.48 -6.16
N SER A 400 26.61 -13.08 -6.14
CA SER A 400 26.20 -11.82 -6.74
C SER A 400 25.31 -11.01 -5.82
N GLY A 401 25.68 -9.77 -5.54
CA GLY A 401 24.91 -8.80 -4.77
C GLY A 401 24.65 -9.27 -3.35
N GLY A 402 25.42 -8.78 -2.37
CA GLY A 402 25.24 -9.19 -0.97
C GLY A 402 23.88 -8.75 -0.44
N ALA A 403 23.55 -7.47 -0.54
CA ALA A 403 22.23 -6.95 -0.18
C ALA A 403 21.25 -7.03 -1.35
N ILE A 404 21.65 -6.55 -2.52
CA ILE A 404 20.75 -6.38 -3.67
C ILE A 404 21.36 -6.95 -4.94
N TYR A 405 20.56 -7.64 -5.73
CA TYR A 405 20.86 -7.98 -7.13
C TYR A 405 19.79 -7.39 -8.02
N THR A 406 20.19 -6.73 -9.11
CA THR A 406 19.25 -6.28 -10.16
C THR A 406 19.48 -7.08 -11.42
N ALA A 407 18.45 -7.75 -11.93
CA ALA A 407 18.53 -8.51 -13.17
C ALA A 407 18.53 -7.60 -14.41
N ALA A 408 18.98 -8.15 -15.55
CA ALA A 408 18.94 -7.46 -16.84
C ALA A 408 17.52 -6.99 -17.20
N GLY A 409 17.42 -5.77 -17.73
CA GLY A 409 16.15 -5.13 -18.09
C GLY A 409 15.33 -4.59 -16.91
N SER A 410 15.82 -4.73 -15.67
CA SER A 410 15.20 -4.08 -14.51
C SER A 410 15.70 -2.65 -14.30
N THR A 411 14.94 -1.85 -13.56
CA THR A 411 15.34 -0.54 -13.03
C THR A 411 15.18 -0.53 -11.52
N LEU A 412 16.22 -0.09 -10.81
CA LEU A 412 16.21 0.10 -9.37
C LEU A 412 16.53 1.56 -9.04
N ARG A 413 15.61 2.22 -8.33
CA ARG A 413 15.84 3.53 -7.72
C ARG A 413 16.01 3.40 -6.21
N LEU A 414 17.16 3.81 -5.69
CA LEU A 414 17.43 3.91 -4.26
C LEU A 414 17.38 5.38 -3.85
N VAL A 415 16.61 5.70 -2.81
CA VAL A 415 16.45 7.08 -2.33
C VAL A 415 16.58 7.10 -0.81
N ARG A 416 17.55 7.87 -0.28
CA ARG A 416 17.79 7.96 1.18
C ARG A 416 18.08 6.62 1.87
N CYS A 417 18.55 5.62 1.12
CA CYS A 417 18.88 4.30 1.64
C CYS A 417 20.32 4.21 2.15
N THR A 418 20.53 3.33 3.12
CA THR A 418 21.86 2.89 3.56
C THR A 418 22.02 1.40 3.28
N VAL A 419 23.09 1.00 2.61
CA VAL A 419 23.45 -0.41 2.42
C VAL A 419 24.77 -0.69 3.12
N THR A 420 24.74 -1.60 4.10
CA THR A 420 25.88 -1.79 5.02
C THR A 420 26.16 -3.24 5.38
N GLY A 421 27.43 -3.53 5.67
CA GLY A 421 27.85 -4.81 6.23
C GLY A 421 27.55 -6.02 5.35
N SER A 422 27.35 -5.81 4.05
CA SER A 422 26.96 -6.88 3.11
C SER A 422 28.17 -7.46 2.38
N THR A 423 28.09 -8.72 1.97
CA THR A 423 29.20 -9.46 1.36
C THR A 423 28.76 -10.28 0.14
N ALA A 424 29.50 -10.18 -0.97
CA ALA A 424 29.35 -11.07 -2.14
C ALA A 424 30.59 -11.06 -3.02
N LEU A 425 30.80 -12.08 -3.86
CA LEU A 425 31.92 -12.07 -4.81
C LEU A 425 31.80 -10.88 -5.79
N GLU A 426 30.61 -10.62 -6.31
CA GLU A 426 30.28 -9.57 -7.27
C GLU A 426 29.35 -8.54 -6.61
N GLY A 427 29.84 -7.33 -6.36
CA GLY A 427 29.11 -6.26 -5.70
C GLY A 427 28.75 -6.60 -4.26
N GLY A 428 29.65 -6.29 -3.32
CA GLY A 428 29.47 -6.66 -1.91
C GLY A 428 28.16 -6.13 -1.31
N ALA A 429 27.76 -4.91 -1.66
CA ALA A 429 26.43 -4.38 -1.40
C ALA A 429 25.44 -4.75 -2.52
N LEU A 430 25.80 -4.41 -3.76
CA LEU A 430 24.88 -4.46 -4.89
C LEU A 430 25.59 -4.83 -6.19
N LEU A 431 25.01 -5.79 -6.91
CA LEU A 431 25.37 -6.06 -8.30
C LEU A 431 24.27 -5.53 -9.24
N ASN A 432 24.68 -4.66 -10.17
CA ASN A 432 23.80 -4.02 -11.14
C ASN A 432 23.95 -4.62 -12.56
N ASP A 433 23.04 -5.51 -12.96
CA ASP A 433 22.82 -5.90 -14.38
C ASP A 433 21.68 -5.12 -15.05
N GLY A 434 20.96 -4.29 -14.30
CA GLY A 434 19.88 -3.43 -14.79
C GLY A 434 20.28 -1.96 -14.86
N VAL A 435 19.32 -1.06 -14.67
CA VAL A 435 19.58 0.36 -14.50
C VAL A 435 19.53 0.71 -13.02
N LEU A 436 20.62 1.28 -12.48
CA LEU A 436 20.68 1.78 -11.11
C LEU A 436 20.59 3.31 -11.09
N GLN A 437 19.70 3.84 -10.26
CA GLN A 437 19.63 5.26 -9.90
C GLN A 437 19.67 5.38 -8.38
N ALA A 438 20.76 5.88 -7.81
CA ALA A 438 20.86 6.11 -6.36
C ALA A 438 20.92 7.60 -6.07
N GLU A 439 20.09 8.04 -5.13
CA GLU A 439 19.94 9.44 -4.72
C GLU A 439 20.03 9.55 -3.20
N ASN A 440 20.95 10.38 -2.71
CA ASN A 440 21.15 10.59 -1.27
C ASN A 440 21.36 9.25 -0.52
N CYS A 441 22.22 8.38 -1.05
CA CYS A 441 22.44 7.04 -0.51
C CYS A 441 23.83 6.87 0.09
N THR A 442 23.93 6.08 1.16
CA THR A 442 25.20 5.70 1.79
C THR A 442 25.47 4.20 1.60
N PHE A 443 26.65 3.84 1.08
CA PHE A 443 27.15 2.48 0.98
C PHE A 443 28.43 2.35 1.79
N SER A 444 28.39 1.60 2.89
CA SER A 444 29.55 1.51 3.80
C SER A 444 29.73 0.16 4.45
N GLY A 445 30.99 -0.23 4.70
CA GLY A 445 31.31 -1.48 5.40
C GLY A 445 30.94 -2.73 4.60
N ASN A 446 30.79 -2.64 3.29
CA ASN A 446 30.50 -3.78 2.43
C ASN A 446 31.79 -4.40 1.90
N ASN A 447 31.75 -5.71 1.64
CA ASN A 447 32.91 -6.48 1.23
C ASN A 447 32.63 -7.29 -0.04
N GLY A 448 33.49 -7.20 -1.05
CA GLY A 448 33.34 -8.06 -2.22
C GLY A 448 34.63 -8.52 -2.89
N GLY A 449 34.52 -9.37 -3.90
CA GLY A 449 35.65 -9.64 -4.79
C GLY A 449 35.82 -8.50 -5.79
N TYR A 450 34.70 -8.11 -6.38
CA TYR A 450 34.56 -7.15 -7.46
C TYR A 450 33.60 -6.05 -7.02
N GLY A 451 34.10 -4.86 -6.65
CA GLY A 451 33.25 -3.80 -6.10
C GLY A 451 32.86 -4.08 -4.65
N GLY A 452 33.48 -3.39 -3.68
CA GLY A 452 33.17 -3.63 -2.27
C GLY A 452 31.75 -3.22 -1.92
N ALA A 453 31.32 -2.06 -2.42
CA ALA A 453 29.91 -1.68 -2.43
C ALA A 453 29.24 -2.14 -3.73
N LEU A 454 29.65 -1.58 -4.87
CA LEU A 454 28.91 -1.71 -6.12
C LEU A 454 29.73 -2.42 -7.18
N GLN A 455 29.12 -3.37 -7.86
CA GLN A 455 29.57 -3.76 -9.19
C GLN A 455 28.53 -3.34 -10.22
N CYS A 456 28.93 -2.53 -11.19
CA CYS A 456 28.05 -2.04 -12.26
C CYS A 456 28.42 -2.72 -13.56
N ARG A 457 27.51 -3.57 -14.11
CA ARG A 457 27.63 -4.19 -15.44
C ARG A 457 26.70 -3.55 -16.48
N ALA A 458 25.82 -2.68 -16.01
CA ALA A 458 24.86 -1.90 -16.76
C ALA A 458 24.78 -0.47 -16.17
N PRO A 459 24.08 0.49 -16.81
CA PRO A 459 24.17 1.90 -16.45
C PRO A 459 23.83 2.17 -14.98
N ALA A 460 24.67 2.96 -14.32
CA ALA A 460 24.48 3.36 -12.93
C ALA A 460 24.66 4.88 -12.79
N THR A 461 23.76 5.51 -12.06
CA THR A 461 23.83 6.94 -11.70
C THR A 461 23.82 7.09 -10.19
N LEU A 462 24.81 7.80 -9.67
CA LEU A 462 24.92 8.17 -8.25
C LEU A 462 24.79 9.69 -8.13
N VAL A 463 23.78 10.16 -7.41
CA VAL A 463 23.55 11.58 -7.14
C VAL A 463 23.57 11.79 -5.64
N ASN A 464 24.48 12.64 -5.16
CA ASN A 464 24.66 12.90 -3.74
C ASN A 464 24.85 11.58 -2.95
N CYS A 465 25.68 10.66 -3.42
CA CYS A 465 25.92 9.40 -2.71
C CYS A 465 27.25 9.41 -1.98
N THR A 466 27.32 8.71 -0.85
CA THR A 466 28.58 8.42 -0.16
C THR A 466 28.88 6.93 -0.25
N VAL A 467 29.96 6.55 -0.92
CA VAL A 467 30.49 5.19 -1.01
C VAL A 467 31.84 5.16 -0.31
N ALA A 468 31.87 4.71 0.94
CA ALA A 468 33.06 4.79 1.78
C ALA A 468 33.24 3.58 2.70
N SER A 469 34.47 3.30 3.12
CA SER A 469 34.79 2.20 4.04
C SER A 469 34.35 0.83 3.52
N ASN A 470 34.37 0.62 2.20
CA ASN A 470 34.12 -0.68 1.58
C ASN A 470 35.45 -1.35 1.20
N ASN A 471 35.44 -2.68 1.12
CA ASN A 471 36.63 -3.47 0.83
C ASN A 471 36.38 -4.42 -0.35
N ALA A 472 37.35 -4.54 -1.25
CA ALA A 472 37.31 -5.57 -2.28
C ALA A 472 38.68 -6.10 -2.72
N SER A 473 38.69 -7.13 -3.56
CA SER A 473 39.90 -7.48 -4.31
C SER A 473 40.19 -6.46 -5.42
N TRP A 474 39.15 -6.06 -6.15
CA TRP A 474 39.21 -5.05 -7.23
C TRP A 474 38.09 -4.03 -7.09
N GLY A 475 38.40 -2.74 -7.20
CA GLY A 475 37.40 -1.67 -7.05
C GLY A 475 36.86 -1.64 -5.62
N GLY A 476 37.64 -1.14 -4.66
CA GLY A 476 37.31 -1.23 -3.24
C GLY A 476 35.95 -0.64 -2.89
N GLY A 477 35.57 0.47 -3.53
CA GLY A 477 34.22 1.02 -3.47
C GLY A 477 33.36 0.47 -4.60
N ILE A 478 33.76 0.76 -5.84
CA ILE A 478 33.00 0.49 -7.05
C ILE A 478 33.87 -0.22 -8.07
N PHE A 479 33.33 -1.27 -8.68
CA PHE A 479 33.84 -1.82 -9.92
C PHE A 479 32.84 -1.61 -11.05
N ASN A 480 33.14 -0.66 -11.93
CA ASN A 480 32.36 -0.40 -13.14
C ASN A 480 32.93 -1.21 -14.32
N LYS A 481 32.06 -1.96 -14.99
CA LYS A 481 32.43 -2.88 -16.08
C LYS A 481 31.42 -2.82 -17.22
N TYR A 482 31.88 -2.74 -18.47
CA TYR A 482 31.05 -2.77 -19.69
C TYR A 482 30.02 -1.64 -19.88
N SER A 483 29.85 -0.72 -18.93
CA SER A 483 28.82 0.32 -19.00
C SER A 483 29.25 1.67 -18.45
N THR A 484 28.32 2.61 -18.40
CA THR A 484 28.58 3.97 -17.92
C THR A 484 28.22 4.10 -16.45
N LEU A 485 29.17 4.58 -15.65
CA LEU A 485 28.92 5.08 -14.30
C LEU A 485 28.89 6.60 -14.34
N THR A 486 27.75 7.18 -13.97
CA THR A 486 27.58 8.63 -13.85
C THR A 486 27.56 9.01 -12.37
N MET A 487 28.38 9.99 -11.98
CA MET A 487 28.46 10.49 -10.61
C MET A 487 28.18 11.99 -10.59
N ASN A 488 27.33 12.43 -9.67
CA ASN A 488 26.98 13.82 -9.46
C ASN A 488 27.04 14.16 -7.98
N ASN A 489 27.83 15.16 -7.59
CA ASN A 489 27.91 15.64 -6.20
C ASN A 489 28.18 14.52 -5.18
N SER A 490 28.92 13.48 -5.57
CA SER A 490 29.08 12.25 -4.80
C SER A 490 30.50 12.09 -4.24
N ILE A 491 30.62 11.33 -3.14
CA ILE A 491 31.87 10.96 -2.48
C ILE A 491 32.10 9.46 -2.67
N ILE A 492 33.21 9.08 -3.27
CA ILE A 492 33.67 7.70 -3.39
C ILE A 492 35.11 7.66 -2.86
N ALA A 493 35.27 7.39 -1.58
CA ALA A 493 36.55 7.58 -0.89
C ALA A 493 36.69 6.66 0.33
N ASN A 494 37.91 6.46 0.80
CA ASN A 494 38.24 5.62 1.96
C ASN A 494 37.80 4.16 1.77
N ASN A 495 37.83 3.68 0.52
CA ASN A 495 37.62 2.27 0.23
C ASN A 495 38.98 1.59 -0.01
N THR A 496 39.03 0.28 0.17
CA THR A 496 40.27 -0.51 0.07
C THR A 496 40.14 -1.60 -0.98
N ALA A 497 41.12 -1.68 -1.87
CA ALA A 497 41.27 -2.77 -2.83
C ALA A 497 42.59 -3.52 -2.59
N LEU A 498 42.59 -4.85 -2.72
CA LEU A 498 43.82 -5.64 -2.64
C LEU A 498 44.73 -5.41 -3.84
N PHE A 499 44.14 -5.23 -5.03
CA PHE A 499 44.86 -5.05 -6.29
C PHE A 499 44.73 -3.61 -6.79
N ASP A 500 43.76 -3.33 -7.66
CA ASP A 500 43.61 -2.04 -8.32
C ASP A 500 42.29 -1.34 -7.97
N GLY A 501 42.31 -0.01 -8.01
CA GLY A 501 41.15 0.86 -7.85
C GLY A 501 40.67 0.87 -6.41
N GLY A 502 41.39 1.57 -5.52
CA GLY A 502 41.02 1.67 -4.11
C GLY A 502 39.58 2.14 -3.93
N ASP A 503 39.17 3.18 -4.68
CA ASP A 503 37.79 3.65 -4.71
C ASP A 503 37.04 3.11 -5.92
N ILE A 504 37.57 3.33 -7.13
CA ILE A 504 36.94 2.91 -8.38
C ILE A 504 37.93 2.11 -9.22
N LEU A 505 37.52 0.93 -9.65
CA LEU A 505 38.08 0.28 -10.84
C LEU A 505 37.09 0.47 -11.99
N ASN A 506 37.54 1.01 -13.11
CA ASN A 506 36.76 1.18 -14.33
C ASN A 506 37.36 0.34 -15.45
N GLN A 507 36.66 -0.71 -15.88
CA GLN A 507 37.16 -1.66 -16.89
C GLN A 507 36.24 -1.77 -18.10
N LEU A 508 36.76 -1.56 -19.31
CA LEU A 508 35.97 -1.66 -20.56
C LEU A 508 34.68 -0.82 -20.49
N ALA A 509 34.76 0.33 -19.82
CA ALA A 509 33.64 1.11 -19.33
C ALA A 509 33.95 2.61 -19.38
N ALA A 510 32.92 3.44 -19.16
CA ALA A 510 33.02 4.90 -19.18
C ALA A 510 32.67 5.49 -17.80
N LEU A 511 33.44 6.50 -17.38
CA LEU A 511 33.13 7.34 -16.22
C LEU A 511 32.65 8.71 -16.68
N VAL A 512 31.54 9.15 -16.11
CA VAL A 512 30.98 10.48 -16.35
C VAL A 512 30.84 11.20 -15.02
N TYR A 513 31.58 12.29 -14.86
CA TYR A 513 31.46 13.21 -13.75
C TYR A 513 30.52 14.35 -14.13
N VAL A 514 29.49 14.55 -13.32
CA VAL A 514 28.58 15.70 -13.41
C VAL A 514 28.82 16.56 -12.17
N ASN A 515 28.90 17.87 -12.35
CA ASN A 515 29.27 18.81 -11.29
C ASN A 515 30.56 18.37 -10.57
N VAL A 516 30.71 18.65 -9.29
CA VAL A 516 31.90 18.28 -8.51
C VAL A 516 31.68 16.91 -7.88
N ASN A 517 32.71 16.09 -7.81
CA ASN A 517 32.70 14.81 -7.10
C ASN A 517 34.02 14.68 -6.32
N LEU A 518 34.07 13.81 -5.31
CA LEU A 518 35.30 13.50 -4.58
C LEU A 518 35.62 12.02 -4.75
N VAL A 519 36.77 11.73 -5.36
CA VAL A 519 37.27 10.37 -5.59
C VAL A 519 38.78 10.34 -5.38
N ARG A 520 39.29 9.49 -4.49
CA ARG A 520 40.73 9.48 -4.14
C ARG A 520 41.56 8.55 -5.00
N SER A 521 40.99 7.44 -5.46
CA SER A 521 41.72 6.42 -6.22
C SER A 521 40.87 5.82 -7.35
N VAL A 522 41.21 6.17 -8.59
CA VAL A 522 40.63 5.57 -9.80
C VAL A 522 41.70 4.77 -10.53
N ALA A 523 41.43 3.50 -10.79
CA ALA A 523 42.18 2.68 -11.74
C ALA A 523 41.33 2.48 -13.01
N VAL A 524 41.95 2.64 -14.17
CA VAL A 524 41.29 2.48 -15.46
C VAL A 524 41.99 1.38 -16.26
N ASP A 525 41.27 0.32 -16.59
CA ASP A 525 41.75 -0.80 -17.41
C ASP A 525 40.97 -0.89 -18.71
N ARG A 526 41.64 -0.62 -19.84
CA ARG A 526 41.04 -0.64 -21.19
C ARG A 526 39.75 0.18 -21.27
N PRO A 527 39.79 1.51 -21.12
CA PRO A 527 38.58 2.33 -21.13
C PRO A 527 37.82 2.18 -22.45
N SER A 528 36.49 2.12 -22.40
CA SER A 528 35.66 2.11 -23.62
C SER A 528 35.47 3.51 -24.20
N ALA A 529 35.66 4.54 -23.38
CA ALA A 529 35.70 5.96 -23.74
C ALA A 529 36.58 6.72 -22.71
N PRO A 530 37.15 7.88 -23.06
CA PRO A 530 37.79 8.73 -22.07
C PRO A 530 36.78 9.20 -21.01
N ASP A 531 37.26 9.42 -19.78
CA ASP A 531 36.44 10.01 -18.73
C ASP A 531 35.90 11.38 -19.17
N ALA A 532 34.62 11.63 -18.89
CA ALA A 532 33.94 12.86 -19.26
C ALA A 532 33.57 13.69 -18.03
N GLY A 533 33.57 15.02 -18.19
CA GLY A 533 33.22 15.97 -17.13
C GLY A 533 34.41 16.53 -16.36
N PRO A 534 34.18 17.30 -15.29
CA PRO A 534 35.24 17.89 -14.49
C PRO A 534 35.95 16.83 -13.64
N ALA A 535 37.25 17.02 -13.42
CA ALA A 535 38.05 16.12 -12.60
C ALA A 535 37.55 16.10 -11.13
N PRO A 536 37.52 14.93 -10.47
CA PRO A 536 37.11 14.84 -9.08
C PRO A 536 38.17 15.42 -8.13
N LEU A 537 37.73 15.84 -6.95
CA LEU A 537 38.60 16.21 -5.83
C LEU A 537 39.30 14.95 -5.28
N GLY A 538 40.62 15.03 -5.05
CA GLY A 538 41.45 13.90 -4.57
C GLY A 538 41.81 13.93 -3.08
N GLY A 539 41.22 14.83 -2.29
CA GLY A 539 41.53 15.02 -0.87
C GLY A 539 40.88 13.97 0.05
N ASP A 540 41.31 13.93 1.32
CA ASP A 540 40.63 13.13 2.33
C ASP A 540 39.24 13.70 2.59
N PRO A 541 38.14 12.92 2.44
CA PRO A 541 36.80 13.44 2.66
C PRO A 541 36.50 13.73 4.13
N LEU A 542 37.36 13.30 5.09
CA LEU A 542 37.17 13.48 6.53
C LEU A 542 35.73 13.15 6.96
N LEU A 543 35.28 11.94 6.66
CA LEU A 543 33.92 11.52 6.99
C LEU A 543 33.81 11.07 8.44
N ALA A 544 32.67 11.35 9.05
CA ALA A 544 32.28 10.69 10.29
C ALA A 544 32.11 9.17 10.05
N PRO A 545 32.29 8.31 11.07
CA PRO A 545 31.93 6.90 10.99
C PRO A 545 30.46 6.71 10.59
N LEU A 546 30.10 5.56 10.02
CA LEU A 546 28.68 5.27 9.75
C LEU A 546 27.90 5.26 11.06
N GLY A 547 26.87 6.09 11.16
CA GLY A 547 26.11 6.25 12.40
C GLY A 547 24.83 7.06 12.23
N SER A 548 24.13 7.23 13.36
CA SER A 548 22.89 7.99 13.43
C SER A 548 23.20 9.47 13.63
N TYR A 549 23.07 10.28 12.58
CA TYR A 549 23.29 11.73 12.60
C TYR A 549 22.01 12.52 12.30
N GLY A 550 20.86 11.94 12.66
CA GLY A 550 19.52 12.40 12.29
C GLY A 550 18.96 11.70 11.05
N GLY A 551 17.64 11.77 10.87
CA GLY A 551 16.92 11.12 9.77
C GLY A 551 16.72 9.61 9.93
N PRO A 552 16.08 8.95 8.93
CA PRO A 552 15.63 7.57 9.04
C PRO A 552 16.72 6.52 8.77
N THR A 553 17.88 6.91 8.22
CA THR A 553 18.94 5.95 7.86
C THR A 553 20.32 6.44 8.30
N PRO A 554 21.25 5.54 8.68
CA PRO A 554 22.60 5.93 9.09
C PRO A 554 23.36 6.62 7.95
N THR A 555 24.13 7.65 8.26
CA THR A 555 24.90 8.45 7.29
C THR A 555 26.37 8.54 7.69
N MET A 556 27.18 9.12 6.79
CA MET A 556 28.58 9.50 7.04
C MET A 556 28.77 10.97 6.62
N PRO A 557 28.30 11.95 7.41
CA PRO A 557 28.47 13.35 7.08
C PRO A 557 29.96 13.74 7.04
N PRO A 558 30.36 14.71 6.20
CA PRO A 558 31.70 15.29 6.26
C PRO A 558 31.94 15.93 7.63
N LEU A 559 33.20 15.98 8.07
CA LEU A 559 33.66 16.64 9.29
C LEU A 559 34.31 17.99 8.97
N LEU A 560 34.47 18.84 9.99
CA LEU A 560 35.11 20.14 9.86
C LEU A 560 36.47 20.04 9.16
N GLY A 561 36.69 20.90 8.16
CA GLY A 561 37.90 20.92 7.34
C GLY A 561 37.88 19.95 6.15
N SER A 562 36.78 19.21 5.96
CA SER A 562 36.60 18.35 4.79
C SER A 562 36.57 19.18 3.50
N PRO A 563 37.26 18.75 2.43
CA PRO A 563 37.14 19.34 1.10
C PRO A 563 35.78 19.06 0.43
N ALA A 564 34.91 18.26 1.05
CA ALA A 564 33.55 18.01 0.57
C ALA A 564 32.55 19.09 0.99
N ILE A 565 32.88 19.92 1.98
CA ILE A 565 31.99 20.96 2.50
C ILE A 565 31.89 22.11 1.49
N ASP A 566 30.66 22.51 1.17
CA ASP A 566 30.30 23.57 0.21
C ASP A 566 30.95 23.40 -1.17
N ALA A 567 31.26 22.15 -1.55
CA ALA A 567 31.99 21.84 -2.78
C ALA A 567 31.10 21.32 -3.91
N GLY A 568 29.84 21.00 -3.63
CA GLY A 568 28.89 20.48 -4.62
C GLY A 568 28.45 21.53 -5.64
N GLY A 569 28.21 21.08 -6.87
CA GLY A 569 27.58 21.91 -7.89
C GLY A 569 26.05 21.98 -7.74
N PRO A 570 25.37 22.77 -8.58
CA PRO A 570 23.92 22.92 -8.51
C PRO A 570 23.20 21.58 -8.65
N GLY A 571 22.24 21.33 -7.76
CA GLY A 571 21.43 20.11 -7.72
C GLY A 571 19.94 20.41 -7.68
N THR A 572 19.11 19.41 -8.00
CA THR A 572 17.65 19.52 -8.01
C THR A 572 17.01 18.99 -6.72
N LEU A 573 17.75 18.27 -5.88
CA LEU A 573 17.24 17.68 -4.64
C LEU A 573 17.16 18.74 -3.52
N ALA A 574 15.98 18.89 -2.92
CA ALA A 574 15.73 19.87 -1.86
C ALA A 574 16.32 19.47 -0.50
N THR A 575 16.56 18.17 -0.28
CA THR A 575 17.05 17.65 0.99
C THR A 575 18.17 16.62 0.80
N ASP A 576 18.95 16.38 1.84
CA ASP A 576 19.93 15.30 1.94
C ASP A 576 19.29 13.94 2.34
N GLN A 577 20.12 12.94 2.64
CA GLN A 577 19.71 11.60 3.06
C GLN A 577 18.85 11.59 4.33
N ARG A 578 19.07 12.56 5.22
CA ARG A 578 18.38 12.64 6.51
C ARG A 578 17.02 13.31 6.39
N GLY A 579 16.73 13.90 5.22
CA GLY A 579 15.57 14.76 5.00
C GLY A 579 15.81 16.21 5.42
N LEU A 580 17.05 16.59 5.74
CA LEU A 580 17.42 17.97 6.07
C LEU A 580 17.68 18.77 4.79
N PRO A 581 17.55 20.11 4.78
CA PRO A 581 17.79 20.91 3.57
C PRO A 581 19.15 20.61 2.95
N ARG A 582 19.23 20.61 1.61
CA ARG A 582 20.46 20.20 0.89
C ARG A 582 21.50 21.31 0.72
N VAL A 583 21.19 22.54 1.09
CA VAL A 583 22.14 23.65 0.98
C VAL A 583 22.15 24.34 2.32
N LEU A 584 23.16 24.02 3.13
CA LEU A 584 23.31 24.54 4.47
C LEU A 584 24.37 25.67 4.59
N GLY A 585 25.24 25.80 3.59
CA GLY A 585 26.19 26.90 3.39
C GLY A 585 26.08 27.55 2.00
N PRO A 586 27.17 28.14 1.46
CA PRO A 586 27.20 28.69 0.11
C PRO A 586 26.80 27.74 -1.02
N ALA A 587 26.98 26.43 -0.82
CA ALA A 587 26.70 25.38 -1.81
C ALA A 587 26.30 24.08 -1.10
N PRO A 588 25.71 23.09 -1.81
CA PRO A 588 25.54 21.77 -1.22
C PRO A 588 26.90 21.11 -0.95
N ASP A 589 26.98 20.28 0.07
CA ASP A 589 28.14 19.43 0.29
C ASP A 589 28.17 18.27 -0.72
N LEU A 590 29.32 17.65 -0.89
CA LEU A 590 29.40 16.37 -1.60
C LEU A 590 28.90 15.22 -0.72
N GLY A 591 28.37 14.17 -1.33
CA GLY A 591 27.96 12.95 -0.63
C GLY A 591 26.53 12.99 -0.12
N ALA A 592 26.14 12.01 0.69
CA ALA A 592 24.73 11.80 1.05
C ALA A 592 24.17 12.71 2.14
N ALA A 593 25.04 13.37 2.91
CA ALA A 593 24.64 14.23 4.01
C ALA A 593 25.42 15.54 3.98
N GLU A 594 24.75 16.61 4.40
CA GLU A 594 25.39 17.90 4.66
C GLU A 594 26.17 17.88 6.00
N TYR A 595 27.19 18.70 6.10
CA TYR A 595 27.89 19.03 7.33
C TYR A 595 26.92 19.66 8.32
N ALA A 596 27.00 19.18 9.56
CA ALA A 596 26.29 19.72 10.70
C ALA A 596 27.32 20.21 11.72
N LEU A 597 27.06 21.37 12.33
CA LEU A 597 27.91 22.01 13.32
C LEU A 597 27.94 21.19 14.62
N ASP A 598 29.14 20.99 15.17
CA ASP A 598 29.35 20.15 16.35
C ASP A 598 28.84 20.79 17.65
N ASP A 599 29.12 22.08 17.86
CA ASP A 599 28.70 22.91 19.02
C ASP A 599 28.61 24.38 18.57
N PRO A 600 27.58 24.76 17.78
CA PRO A 600 27.54 26.07 17.14
C PRO A 600 27.35 27.21 18.14
N THR A 601 28.00 28.34 17.88
CA THR A 601 27.76 29.57 18.61
C THR A 601 26.80 30.47 17.82
N VAL A 602 25.71 30.90 18.46
CA VAL A 602 24.81 31.93 17.95
C VAL A 602 25.53 33.28 18.06
N THR A 603 25.70 33.96 16.93
CA THR A 603 26.45 35.22 16.81
C THR A 603 25.57 36.41 16.41
N THR A 604 24.29 36.20 16.15
CA THR A 604 23.35 37.27 15.81
C THR A 604 21.98 37.04 16.44
N ALA A 605 21.28 38.16 16.73
CA ALA A 605 19.90 38.16 17.20
C ALA A 605 18.86 37.98 16.08
N ALA A 606 19.31 37.88 14.82
CA ALA A 606 18.45 37.56 13.69
C ALA A 606 17.82 36.16 13.85
N ASP A 607 16.62 35.98 13.30
CA ASP A 607 15.88 34.71 13.32
C ASP A 607 16.38 33.70 12.27
N THR A 608 16.94 34.16 11.16
CA THR A 608 17.37 33.32 10.04
C THR A 608 18.74 33.75 9.54
N GLY A 609 19.35 32.88 8.74
CA GLY A 609 20.68 33.08 8.18
C GLY A 609 21.81 32.61 9.09
N PRO A 610 23.05 32.54 8.56
CA PRO A 610 24.23 32.09 9.31
C PRO A 610 24.38 32.83 10.64
N GLY A 611 24.67 32.07 11.71
CA GLY A 611 24.87 32.62 13.06
C GLY A 611 23.59 32.88 13.87
N SER A 612 22.39 32.73 13.29
CA SER A 612 21.12 32.83 14.03
C SER A 612 20.86 31.61 14.93
N LEU A 613 19.97 31.74 15.92
CA LEU A 613 19.56 30.60 16.77
C LEU A 613 18.88 29.50 15.95
N ARG A 614 18.00 29.87 15.01
CA ARG A 614 17.35 28.89 14.13
C ARG A 614 18.36 28.15 13.29
N TYR A 615 19.36 28.88 12.81
CA TYR A 615 20.49 28.27 12.12
C TYR A 615 21.17 27.29 13.09
N ALA A 616 21.76 27.77 14.18
CA ALA A 616 22.49 26.91 15.10
C ALA A 616 21.72 25.63 15.52
N VAL A 617 20.42 25.72 15.78
CA VAL A 617 19.58 24.55 16.09
C VAL A 617 19.39 23.59 14.91
N VAL A 618 19.04 24.10 13.72
CA VAL A 618 18.80 23.26 12.52
C VAL A 618 20.08 22.59 12.04
N TYR A 619 21.20 23.29 12.13
CA TYR A 619 22.50 22.85 11.63
C TYR A 619 23.31 22.10 12.70
N SER A 620 22.83 21.98 13.93
CA SER A 620 23.50 21.19 14.98
C SER A 620 23.40 19.70 14.71
N ARG A 621 24.49 18.97 14.97
CA ARG A 621 24.41 17.52 15.15
C ARG A 621 23.57 17.18 16.40
N PRO A 622 22.95 15.99 16.45
CA PRO A 622 22.40 15.48 17.71
C PRO A 622 23.47 15.39 18.82
N GLY A 623 23.13 15.82 20.03
CA GLY A 623 24.00 15.95 21.19
C GLY A 623 24.82 17.24 21.26
N ALA A 624 24.69 18.15 20.27
CA ALA A 624 25.42 19.42 20.26
C ALA A 624 24.95 20.37 21.37
N THR A 625 25.86 21.20 21.84
CA THR A 625 25.57 22.37 22.66
C THR A 625 25.62 23.62 21.81
N VAL A 626 24.47 24.25 21.57
CA VAL A 626 24.35 25.56 20.97
C VAL A 626 24.71 26.61 22.03
N SER A 627 25.84 27.27 21.86
CA SER A 627 26.30 28.36 22.72
C SER A 627 25.89 29.72 22.17
N PHE A 628 26.04 30.79 22.95
CA PHE A 628 25.76 32.16 22.51
C PHE A 628 27.01 33.03 22.64
N ALA A 629 27.30 33.83 21.61
CA ALA A 629 28.41 34.77 21.61
C ALA A 629 28.18 35.88 22.64
N SER A 630 29.26 36.35 23.25
CA SER A 630 29.21 37.30 24.38
C SER A 630 28.53 38.63 24.05
N ASP A 631 28.54 39.04 22.79
CA ASP A 631 27.90 40.24 22.27
C ASP A 631 26.36 40.16 22.24
N LEU A 632 25.79 38.95 22.35
CA LEU A 632 24.35 38.75 22.53
C LEU A 632 23.89 38.89 24.00
N SER A 633 24.78 39.25 24.91
CA SER A 633 24.42 39.44 26.32
C SER A 633 23.40 40.57 26.48
N GLY A 634 22.22 40.23 27.01
CA GLY A 634 21.08 41.17 27.14
C GLY A 634 20.26 41.38 25.86
N ALA A 635 20.59 40.68 24.76
CA ALA A 635 19.87 40.78 23.50
C ALA A 635 18.52 40.04 23.53
N THR A 636 17.66 40.35 22.55
CA THR A 636 16.41 39.60 22.29
C THR A 636 16.47 38.98 20.89
N VAL A 637 16.39 37.65 20.82
CA VAL A 637 16.25 36.88 19.58
C VAL A 637 14.76 36.72 19.28
N GLY A 638 14.26 37.37 18.23
CA GLY A 638 12.84 37.29 17.84
C GLY A 638 12.59 36.21 16.79
N LEU A 639 11.73 35.23 17.06
CA LEU A 639 11.39 34.13 16.15
C LEU A 639 10.30 34.54 15.14
N THR A 640 10.66 35.40 14.19
CA THR A 640 9.73 35.96 13.18
C THR A 640 9.15 34.94 12.18
N ASN A 641 9.86 33.85 11.89
CA ASN A 641 9.52 32.80 10.93
C ASN A 641 8.80 31.61 11.57
N GLY A 642 8.22 31.80 12.75
CA GLY A 642 7.41 30.79 13.42
C GLY A 642 8.17 30.01 14.50
N THR A 643 7.50 28.99 15.03
CA THR A 643 8.02 28.15 16.11
C THR A 643 9.37 27.54 15.73
N LEU A 644 10.29 27.44 16.68
CA LEU A 644 11.54 26.72 16.49
C LEU A 644 11.33 25.23 16.77
N LEU A 645 11.57 24.38 15.78
CA LEU A 645 11.44 22.93 15.93
C LEU A 645 12.75 22.37 16.52
N LEU A 646 12.64 21.69 17.67
CA LEU A 646 13.70 20.93 18.31
C LEU A 646 13.42 19.44 18.10
N ASP A 647 13.64 18.97 16.88
CA ASP A 647 13.40 17.58 16.44
C ASP A 647 14.58 16.62 16.72
N ARG A 648 15.62 17.12 17.39
CA ARG A 648 16.82 16.37 17.74
C ARG A 648 17.36 16.82 19.10
N ASP A 649 18.17 15.97 19.71
CA ASP A 649 18.79 16.25 21.00
C ASP A 649 19.80 17.40 20.84
N VAL A 650 19.49 18.60 21.32
CA VAL A 650 20.38 19.78 21.28
C VAL A 650 20.21 20.55 22.57
N ALA A 651 21.32 20.88 23.23
CA ALA A 651 21.33 21.74 24.40
C ALA A 651 21.48 23.21 23.96
N LEU A 652 20.65 24.11 24.51
CA LEU A 652 20.88 25.56 24.38
C LEU A 652 21.57 26.07 25.65
N ASP A 653 22.82 26.50 25.55
CA ASP A 653 23.62 26.96 26.68
C ASP A 653 23.99 28.44 26.57
N ALA A 654 23.28 29.25 27.34
CA ALA A 654 23.53 30.69 27.50
C ALA A 654 24.31 31.03 28.79
N SER A 655 24.90 30.04 29.48
CA SER A 655 25.55 30.22 30.78
C SER A 655 26.78 31.13 30.75
N SER A 656 27.39 31.31 29.57
CA SER A 656 28.53 32.21 29.35
C SER A 656 28.16 33.69 29.28
N LEU A 657 26.86 34.04 29.20
CA LEU A 657 26.41 35.43 29.05
C LEU A 657 26.28 36.14 30.41
N VAL A 658 26.73 37.41 30.47
CA VAL A 658 26.73 38.23 31.70
C VAL A 658 25.33 38.74 32.07
N GLN A 659 24.52 39.08 31.06
CA GLN A 659 23.12 39.46 31.14
C GLN A 659 22.24 38.43 30.41
N ARG A 660 21.00 38.27 30.88
CA ARG A 660 20.05 37.28 30.34
C ARG A 660 19.72 37.59 28.87
N LEU A 661 19.90 36.59 28.02
CA LEU A 661 19.33 36.56 26.68
C LEU A 661 17.82 36.32 26.76
N ARG A 662 17.04 36.98 25.91
CA ARG A 662 15.61 36.71 25.72
C ARG A 662 15.40 36.06 24.35
N ILE A 663 14.59 35.00 24.30
CA ILE A 663 14.05 34.46 23.04
C ILE A 663 12.56 34.81 23.02
N ASP A 664 12.11 35.51 21.99
CA ASP A 664 10.73 35.98 21.86
C ASP A 664 10.02 35.30 20.69
N GLY A 665 8.87 34.67 20.97
CA GLY A 665 8.10 33.93 19.98
C GLY A 665 7.26 34.82 19.07
N MET A 666 7.28 36.14 19.25
CA MET A 666 6.50 37.12 18.47
C MET A 666 4.99 36.77 18.45
N GLY A 667 4.47 36.34 19.60
CA GLY A 667 3.08 35.91 19.77
C GLY A 667 2.78 34.45 19.38
N LYS A 668 3.79 33.65 19.04
CA LYS A 668 3.69 32.21 18.73
C LYS A 668 4.37 31.36 19.81
N ARG A 669 4.20 30.04 19.73
CA ARG A 669 4.97 29.08 20.57
C ARG A 669 6.46 29.23 20.26
N LEU A 670 7.29 29.21 21.29
CA LEU A 670 8.75 29.33 21.15
C LEU A 670 9.35 28.07 20.54
N PHE A 671 9.10 26.92 21.19
CA PHE A 671 9.66 25.62 20.80
C PHE A 671 8.56 24.61 20.51
N GLN A 672 8.85 23.68 19.62
CA GLN A 672 8.09 22.45 19.39
C GLN A 672 9.05 21.26 19.51
N VAL A 673 8.70 20.31 20.37
CA VAL A 673 9.43 19.04 20.57
C VAL A 673 8.47 17.91 20.16
N PRO A 674 8.87 16.96 19.28
CA PRO A 674 8.02 15.86 18.82
C PRO A 674 7.50 14.92 19.91
#